data_AF-A0A496V6L1-F1
#
_entry.id   AF-A0A496V6L1-F1
#
_cell.length_a   1.000
_cell.length_b   1.000
_cell.length_c   1.000
_cell.angle_alpha   90.00
_cell.angle_beta   90.00
_cell.angle_gamma   90.00
#
_symmetry.space_group_name_H-M   'P 1'
#
loop_
_entity.id
_entity.type
_entity.pdbx_description
1 polymer ?
#
loop_
_entity_poly.entity_id
_entity_poly.type
_entity_poly.pdbx_seq_one_letter_code
_entity_poly.pdbx_strand_id
1 'polypeptide(L)'
;MKIPNYLFTIATAMLLSIGTASVQAQLCDVAEFDSTTGKATIPCVMTGGLPLSLELEPSFPEGAEPGRYWKLASSGFSTCQWTPSSCATLGEGLYLVIPVEGVKGSAKHVAGLAYYPTETDKFYWQYDFHEPVDTDNVVTLKQGTPNPNGGFESLYTFEGDFANFAPDEFQDFQMGKDVIPPQALLEEGDEVTLRIFHFNDLHNELRSVHSKKGDTHRFSQMVKIVKKARADAVENEIVLFLSGGDDHIGNPFDELLGFDVDSFQTDPAYTAYSAVGLDAAVIGNHELDRGTALFAKAIKQDATFPVLSANLYGSKNLTFEHYHPAIIGVAKGLRVGIIGLTTKQETLLRQKDDPQLEAGDLLTSLENTLSFVDKLADVIILLTHVGYNGETYTQVRHELEIGDVQIAEAAAKMTTTPIVVIGGHLHLPINTEGLNVVDKSVPILEAGAKGSHLGEAVYSLLQTEEGLRSHLTARLIPLKKRDDRVGTDDPDYGNYEHDDDIDMEFESTVMAPLYALLDDKLQEVIGTVGSSGELSTEKNIADRYVGETVIANFMNDAIVAQSVDFPEKDGQSQQVDIAIFNASGVSGGVEPNSDLTFNDWYGVMPYADMIVVTQMTGAQIKAMVVSNAQRIARPEELEGDNALNLAGFVSRGFLNFSKELRYTIKLNTDATTAIAQDITLNGKPIDEQLDDTFNVAFGDYIVLRGAEGWNGEKVGAGLPDGVIGFDLTTLPMNDTGLVYRNEIIAYIKEQGAVDESTGAVKDGRVQIIP
;
A
#
# COMPACT_ATOMS: atom_id res chain seq x y z
N MET A 1 5.47 47.88 -37.37
CA MET A 1 6.82 47.32 -37.13
C MET A 1 6.80 45.94 -37.75
N LYS A 2 7.64 45.72 -38.77
CA LYS A 2 7.52 44.59 -39.70
C LYS A 2 7.99 43.30 -39.02
N ILE A 3 7.05 42.37 -38.85
CA ILE A 3 7.27 40.94 -38.71
C ILE A 3 7.49 40.40 -40.13
N PRO A 4 8.55 39.61 -40.39
CA PRO A 4 8.44 38.59 -41.42
C PRO A 4 9.12 37.27 -41.00
N ASN A 5 8.33 36.22 -40.81
CA ASN A 5 8.39 35.02 -41.65
C ASN A 5 7.15 34.17 -41.37
N TYR A 6 6.41 33.95 -42.45
CA TYR A 6 5.13 33.30 -42.51
C TYR A 6 5.13 31.90 -41.85
N LEU A 7 4.15 31.68 -40.97
CA LEU A 7 3.33 30.47 -41.00
C LEU A 7 2.88 30.29 -42.46
N PHE A 8 3.44 29.33 -43.17
CA PHE A 8 2.99 28.76 -44.44
C PHE A 8 4.17 27.92 -44.97
N THR A 9 4.07 26.70 -45.49
CA THR A 9 2.91 25.88 -45.85
C THR A 9 3.51 24.92 -46.87
N ILE A 10 3.59 23.66 -46.50
CA ILE A 10 2.95 22.61 -47.30
C ILE A 10 2.15 21.75 -46.31
N ALA A 11 1.41 22.40 -45.41
CA ALA A 11 0.44 21.75 -44.52
C ALA A 11 -0.98 21.80 -45.12
N THR A 12 -1.15 22.30 -46.36
CA THR A 12 -2.49 22.43 -46.96
C THR A 12 -2.45 22.46 -48.49
N ALA A 13 -2.03 21.36 -49.12
CA ALA A 13 -2.34 21.11 -50.53
C ALA A 13 -2.36 19.61 -50.84
N MET A 14 -3.48 18.97 -50.48
CA MET A 14 -4.14 17.81 -51.12
C MET A 14 -4.57 16.73 -50.12
N LEU A 15 -5.79 16.90 -49.60
CA LEU A 15 -6.73 15.78 -49.51
C LEU A 15 -6.82 15.11 -50.89
N LEU A 16 -6.58 13.79 -50.97
CA LEU A 16 -7.16 12.89 -51.98
C LEU A 16 -6.97 11.41 -51.56
N SER A 17 -8.02 10.88 -50.93
CA SER A 17 -8.73 9.62 -51.25
C SER A 17 -7.97 8.41 -51.85
N ILE A 18 -8.08 7.29 -51.12
CA ILE A 18 -8.21 5.87 -51.54
C ILE A 18 -6.92 5.12 -51.90
N GLY A 19 -6.62 4.13 -51.05
CA GLY A 19 -5.80 2.97 -51.38
C GLY A 19 -5.52 2.12 -50.16
N THR A 20 -6.36 1.10 -49.89
CA THR A 20 -6.05 0.05 -48.92
C THR A 20 -4.82 -0.72 -49.39
N ALA A 21 -3.66 -0.40 -48.82
CA ALA A 21 -2.50 -1.27 -48.80
C ALA A 21 -1.99 -1.30 -47.35
N SER A 22 -1.97 -2.49 -46.76
CA SER A 22 -1.38 -2.75 -45.44
C SER A 22 0.13 -2.49 -45.52
N VAL A 23 0.55 -1.25 -45.27
CA VAL A 23 1.93 -0.94 -44.91
C VAL A 23 1.98 -1.13 -43.40
N GLN A 24 2.62 -2.20 -42.93
CA GLN A 24 2.98 -2.30 -41.52
C GLN A 24 3.85 -1.08 -41.21
N ALA A 25 3.40 -0.21 -40.31
CA ALA A 25 4.22 0.87 -39.80
C ALA A 25 5.45 0.24 -39.12
N GLN A 26 6.64 0.70 -39.50
CA GLN A 26 7.89 0.20 -38.93
C GLN A 26 8.24 1.07 -37.70
N LEU A 27 8.72 0.43 -36.63
CA LEU A 27 9.36 1.11 -35.51
C LEU A 27 10.57 1.89 -36.04
N CYS A 28 10.89 3.05 -35.46
CA CYS A 28 11.90 3.93 -36.03
C CYS A 28 13.29 3.29 -36.10
N ASP A 29 13.91 3.35 -37.29
CA ASP A 29 15.29 2.91 -37.50
C ASP A 29 16.29 3.89 -36.87
N VAL A 30 17.48 3.39 -36.48
CA VAL A 30 18.58 4.18 -35.92
C VAL A 30 19.04 5.24 -36.93
N ALA A 31 19.44 6.42 -36.45
CA ALA A 31 19.99 7.45 -37.32
C ALA A 31 21.23 6.93 -38.08
N GLU A 32 21.23 7.10 -39.40
CA GLU A 32 22.34 6.68 -40.25
C GLU A 32 23.35 7.82 -40.39
N PHE A 33 24.61 7.57 -40.07
CA PHE A 33 25.70 8.52 -40.28
C PHE A 33 26.65 8.04 -41.37
N ASP A 34 26.71 8.77 -42.48
CA ASP A 34 27.69 8.51 -43.53
C ASP A 34 29.05 9.10 -43.12
N SER A 35 29.92 8.23 -42.61
CA SER A 35 31.28 8.62 -42.18
C SER A 35 32.16 9.23 -43.28
N THR A 36 31.84 9.05 -44.56
CA THR A 36 32.61 9.62 -45.69
C THR A 36 32.16 11.04 -46.01
N THR A 37 30.86 11.30 -45.97
CA THR A 37 30.29 12.61 -46.33
C THR A 37 29.94 13.48 -45.11
N GLY A 38 29.88 12.88 -43.92
CA GLY A 38 29.44 13.48 -42.65
C GLY A 38 27.93 13.72 -42.56
N LYS A 39 27.15 13.27 -43.55
CA LYS A 39 25.70 13.43 -43.56
C LYS A 39 25.04 12.51 -42.53
N ALA A 40 23.96 12.99 -41.92
CA ALA A 40 23.14 12.21 -41.00
C ALA A 40 21.71 12.13 -41.53
N THR A 41 21.16 10.93 -41.62
CA THR A 41 19.75 10.68 -41.94
C THR A 41 19.06 10.22 -40.68
N ILE A 42 18.04 10.97 -40.27
CA ILE A 42 17.25 10.68 -39.07
C ILE A 42 15.84 10.35 -39.56
N PRO A 43 15.49 9.06 -39.68
CA PRO A 43 14.28 8.62 -40.37
C PRO A 43 12.99 8.98 -39.61
N CYS A 44 13.14 9.33 -38.34
CA CYS A 44 12.04 9.53 -37.40
C CYS A 44 12.44 10.53 -36.30
N VAL A 45 11.91 11.74 -36.41
CA VAL A 45 11.97 12.82 -35.41
C VAL A 45 10.55 13.21 -35.05
N MET A 46 10.21 13.20 -33.77
CA MET A 46 8.91 13.71 -33.30
C MET A 46 8.97 15.19 -33.02
N THR A 47 8.01 15.93 -33.59
CA THR A 47 7.79 17.35 -33.33
C THR A 47 6.31 17.65 -33.28
N GLY A 48 5.80 18.13 -32.13
CA GLY A 48 4.38 18.48 -31.98
C GLY A 48 3.43 17.35 -32.38
N GLY A 49 3.76 16.10 -32.05
CA GLY A 49 2.97 14.91 -32.39
C GLY A 49 3.10 14.40 -33.83
N LEU A 50 3.87 15.07 -34.69
CA LEU A 50 4.06 14.67 -36.09
C LEU A 50 5.41 13.98 -36.30
N PRO A 51 5.43 12.76 -36.89
CA PRO A 51 6.67 12.08 -37.26
C PRO A 51 7.26 12.67 -38.55
N LEU A 52 8.51 13.09 -38.49
CA LEU A 52 9.28 13.59 -39.63
C LEU A 52 10.52 12.73 -39.89
N SER A 53 10.98 12.72 -41.14
CA SER A 53 12.34 12.33 -41.51
C SER A 53 13.16 13.59 -41.75
N LEU A 54 14.39 13.63 -41.25
CA LEU A 54 15.33 14.74 -41.44
C LEU A 54 16.61 14.22 -42.12
N GLU A 55 17.09 14.97 -43.12
CA GLU A 55 18.45 14.82 -43.63
C GLU A 55 19.30 16.02 -43.21
N LEU A 56 20.45 15.74 -42.62
CA LEU A 56 21.40 16.72 -42.14
C LEU A 56 22.70 16.60 -42.93
N GLU A 57 23.26 17.75 -43.31
CA GLU A 57 24.55 17.79 -43.97
C GLU A 57 25.56 18.63 -43.18
N PRO A 58 26.85 18.22 -43.13
CA PRO A 58 27.88 19.00 -42.49
C PRO A 58 27.91 20.39 -43.09
N SER A 59 27.97 21.37 -42.20
CA SER A 59 28.08 22.75 -42.59
C SER A 59 29.03 23.44 -41.65
N PHE A 60 29.57 24.56 -42.08
CA PHE A 60 30.55 25.30 -41.30
C PHE A 60 30.14 26.77 -41.25
N PRO A 61 29.59 27.24 -40.12
CA PRO A 61 29.41 28.67 -39.91
C PRO A 61 30.77 29.36 -39.89
N GLU A 62 30.83 30.57 -40.44
CA GLU A 62 32.07 31.34 -40.54
C GLU A 62 32.58 31.70 -39.12
N GLY A 63 33.79 31.25 -38.78
CA GLY A 63 34.40 31.46 -37.46
C GLY A 63 34.15 30.35 -36.41
N ALA A 64 33.40 29.30 -36.74
CA ALA A 64 33.15 28.15 -35.87
C ALA A 64 34.27 27.08 -35.95
N GLU A 65 34.18 25.98 -35.19
CA GLU A 65 35.12 24.85 -35.32
C GLU A 65 34.67 23.84 -36.41
N PRO A 66 35.56 23.37 -37.31
CA PRO A 66 35.19 22.43 -38.35
C PRO A 66 34.73 21.08 -37.79
N GLY A 67 33.67 20.50 -38.35
CA GLY A 67 33.25 19.12 -38.05
C GLY A 67 32.32 18.94 -36.86
N ARG A 68 31.73 20.01 -36.33
CA ARG A 68 30.76 19.97 -35.21
C ARG A 68 29.39 20.54 -35.52
N TYR A 69 29.12 20.87 -36.79
CA TYR A 69 27.91 21.58 -37.18
C TYR A 69 27.22 20.93 -38.37
N TRP A 70 25.90 20.89 -38.30
CA TRP A 70 25.02 20.42 -39.36
C TRP A 70 23.99 21.50 -39.69
N LYS A 71 23.50 21.48 -40.92
CA LYS A 71 22.29 22.20 -41.31
C LYS A 71 21.27 21.21 -41.85
N LEU A 72 20.00 21.56 -41.77
CA LEU A 72 18.92 20.81 -42.39
C LEU A 72 19.07 20.86 -43.92
N ALA A 73 19.29 19.70 -44.54
CA ALA A 73 19.34 19.55 -45.99
C ALA A 73 17.93 19.36 -46.56
N SER A 74 17.12 18.50 -45.93
CA SER A 74 15.71 18.30 -46.26
C SER A 74 14.92 17.70 -45.10
N SER A 75 13.60 17.82 -45.15
CA SER A 75 12.68 17.13 -44.25
C SER A 75 11.44 16.62 -45.01
N GLY A 76 10.79 15.59 -44.46
CA GLY A 76 9.55 15.03 -45.00
C GLY A 76 8.73 14.32 -43.93
N PHE A 77 7.43 14.10 -44.17
CA PHE A 77 6.60 13.30 -43.27
C PHE A 77 7.06 11.84 -43.27
N SER A 78 7.07 11.21 -42.10
CA SER A 78 7.42 9.80 -41.92
C SER A 78 6.19 8.99 -41.52
N THR A 79 6.17 7.69 -41.82
CA THR A 79 5.08 6.76 -41.45
C THR A 79 5.49 5.86 -40.27
N CYS A 80 6.47 6.30 -39.50
CA CYS A 80 7.09 5.54 -38.43
C CYS A 80 6.25 5.55 -37.14
N GLN A 81 6.35 4.47 -36.36
CA GLN A 81 5.82 4.46 -35.00
C GLN A 81 6.89 4.92 -34.01
N TRP A 82 6.57 5.96 -33.24
CA TRP A 82 7.49 6.52 -32.26
C TRP A 82 7.62 5.63 -31.02
N THR A 83 8.85 5.44 -30.56
CA THR A 83 9.24 4.84 -29.30
C THR A 83 10.32 5.69 -28.61
N PRO A 84 10.25 5.90 -27.28
CA PRO A 84 11.16 6.78 -26.54
C PRO A 84 12.67 6.59 -26.77
N SER A 85 13.14 5.38 -27.05
CA SER A 85 14.59 5.06 -27.18
C SER A 85 15.11 4.96 -28.60
N SER A 86 14.24 4.64 -29.56
CA SER A 86 14.66 4.32 -30.94
C SER A 86 14.50 5.52 -31.86
N CYS A 87 13.82 6.55 -31.38
CA CYS A 87 13.46 7.73 -32.16
C CYS A 87 14.19 8.95 -31.67
N ALA A 88 14.54 9.82 -32.61
CA ALA A 88 15.03 11.12 -32.21
C ALA A 88 13.87 12.01 -31.73
N THR A 89 14.14 12.81 -30.71
CA THR A 89 13.19 13.80 -30.17
C THR A 89 13.72 15.20 -30.41
N LEU A 90 12.82 16.12 -30.77
CA LEU A 90 13.12 17.54 -30.93
C LEU A 90 12.51 18.31 -29.75
N GLY A 91 13.35 18.74 -28.82
CA GLY A 91 12.96 19.46 -27.61
C GLY A 91 12.86 20.97 -27.78
N GLU A 92 12.49 21.67 -26.69
CA GLU A 92 12.49 23.12 -26.62
C GLU A 92 13.90 23.68 -26.93
N GLY A 93 13.97 24.78 -27.69
CA GLY A 93 15.25 25.33 -28.16
C GLY A 93 15.86 24.60 -29.37
N LEU A 94 15.09 23.76 -30.08
CA LEU A 94 15.51 22.96 -31.24
C LEU A 94 16.65 21.98 -30.90
N TYR A 95 16.55 21.35 -29.74
CA TYR A 95 17.49 20.35 -29.27
C TYR A 95 17.17 18.99 -29.87
N LEU A 96 18.09 18.39 -30.64
CA LEU A 96 17.86 17.09 -31.26
C LEU A 96 18.63 15.99 -30.53
N VAL A 97 17.90 15.04 -29.96
CA VAL A 97 18.44 13.90 -29.20
C VAL A 97 18.43 12.68 -30.11
N ILE A 98 19.59 12.09 -30.42
CA ILE A 98 19.73 11.03 -31.43
C ILE A 98 20.35 9.77 -30.79
N PRO A 99 19.69 8.60 -30.85
CA PRO A 99 20.32 7.35 -30.48
C PRO A 99 21.41 7.00 -31.51
N VAL A 100 22.63 6.75 -31.04
CA VAL A 100 23.80 6.40 -31.85
C VAL A 100 24.36 5.05 -31.40
N GLU A 101 24.50 4.13 -32.36
CA GLU A 101 25.18 2.84 -32.14
C GLU A 101 26.60 2.87 -32.72
N GLY A 102 27.60 2.56 -31.90
CA GLY A 102 28.88 2.00 -32.36
C GLY A 102 30.00 2.97 -32.76
N VAL A 103 30.50 3.81 -31.84
CA VAL A 103 31.76 4.57 -32.08
C VAL A 103 32.95 4.12 -31.21
N LYS A 104 32.77 3.33 -30.14
CA LYS A 104 33.86 2.62 -29.42
C LYS A 104 33.30 1.65 -28.36
N GLY A 105 33.16 0.38 -28.70
CA GLY A 105 32.59 -0.62 -27.79
C GLY A 105 31.06 -0.62 -27.83
N SER A 106 30.45 -1.71 -27.41
CA SER A 106 29.02 -2.05 -27.53
C SER A 106 28.03 -1.20 -26.72
N ALA A 107 28.39 0.01 -26.30
CA ALA A 107 27.52 0.88 -25.51
C ALA A 107 26.56 1.67 -26.40
N LYS A 108 25.28 1.73 -26.02
CA LYS A 108 24.28 2.64 -26.60
C LYS A 108 24.56 4.05 -26.10
N HIS A 109 24.42 5.03 -26.97
CA HIS A 109 24.66 6.42 -26.64
C HIS A 109 23.58 7.32 -27.23
N VAL A 110 23.47 8.51 -26.67
CA VAL A 110 22.60 9.57 -27.18
C VAL A 110 23.44 10.80 -27.47
N ALA A 111 23.28 11.35 -28.68
CA ALA A 111 23.93 12.60 -29.09
C ALA A 111 22.92 13.74 -29.11
N GLY A 112 23.26 14.84 -28.46
CA GLY A 112 22.48 16.07 -28.46
C GLY A 112 23.01 17.08 -29.49
N LEU A 113 22.13 17.63 -30.31
CA LEU A 113 22.44 18.77 -31.17
C LEU A 113 21.68 20.01 -30.72
N ALA A 114 22.39 21.06 -30.31
CA ALA A 114 21.81 22.33 -29.88
C ALA A 114 21.70 23.32 -31.05
N TYR A 115 20.69 24.20 -31.01
CA TYR A 115 20.62 25.34 -31.92
C TYR A 115 21.79 26.30 -31.72
N TYR A 116 22.49 26.61 -32.83
CA TYR A 116 23.55 27.59 -32.86
C TYR A 116 23.09 28.87 -33.55
N PRO A 117 22.79 29.95 -32.80
CA PRO A 117 22.38 31.21 -33.41
C PRO A 117 23.57 31.86 -34.14
N THR A 118 23.40 32.16 -35.43
CA THR A 118 24.35 32.98 -36.19
C THR A 118 23.73 34.34 -36.52
N GLU A 119 24.55 35.36 -36.78
CA GLU A 119 24.07 36.68 -37.25
C GLU A 119 23.43 36.64 -38.65
N THR A 120 23.45 35.48 -39.32
CA THR A 120 22.83 35.24 -40.62
C THR A 120 21.53 34.47 -40.46
N ASP A 121 20.57 34.63 -41.38
CA ASP A 121 19.26 33.92 -41.43
C ASP A 121 19.38 32.39 -41.67
N LYS A 122 20.41 31.75 -41.12
CA LYS A 122 20.78 30.36 -41.35
C LYS A 122 20.72 29.59 -40.04
N PHE A 123 20.04 28.44 -40.08
CA PHE A 123 19.84 27.53 -38.96
C PHE A 123 20.94 26.47 -38.93
N TYR A 124 21.63 26.35 -37.81
CA TYR A 124 22.67 25.36 -37.59
C TYR A 124 22.43 24.61 -36.30
N TRP A 125 22.78 23.33 -36.31
CA TRP A 125 22.82 22.45 -35.16
C TRP A 125 24.26 22.14 -34.83
N GLN A 126 24.66 22.46 -33.60
CA GLN A 126 25.99 22.16 -33.06
C GLN A 126 25.90 20.90 -32.19
N TYR A 127 26.86 19.99 -32.36
CA TYR A 127 27.05 18.90 -31.41
C TYR A 127 27.33 19.47 -30.02
N ASP A 128 26.49 19.07 -29.07
CA ASP A 128 26.47 19.63 -27.73
C ASP A 128 26.94 18.59 -26.70
N PHE A 129 26.27 17.44 -26.61
CA PHE A 129 26.70 16.34 -25.74
C PHE A 129 26.70 14.97 -26.44
N HIS A 130 27.35 14.01 -25.77
CA HIS A 130 27.23 12.58 -26.05
C HIS A 130 27.30 11.84 -24.73
N GLU A 131 26.15 11.35 -24.30
CA GLU A 131 25.99 10.67 -23.02
C GLU A 131 25.76 9.18 -23.25
N PRO A 132 26.21 8.32 -22.31
CA PRO A 132 25.85 6.91 -22.31
C PRO A 132 24.35 6.74 -22.08
N VAL A 133 23.82 5.65 -22.60
CA VAL A 133 22.50 5.12 -22.22
C VAL A 133 22.73 4.09 -21.12
N ASP A 134 21.92 4.14 -20.06
CA ASP A 134 21.84 3.09 -19.05
C ASP A 134 21.29 1.83 -19.72
N THR A 135 22.20 0.91 -20.06
CA THR A 135 21.85 -0.40 -20.62
C THR A 135 21.77 -1.49 -19.56
N ASP A 136 22.11 -1.17 -18.32
CA ASP A 136 22.04 -2.10 -17.20
C ASP A 136 20.61 -2.12 -16.62
N ASN A 137 19.87 -1.02 -16.75
CA ASN A 137 18.49 -0.88 -16.32
C ASN A 137 17.52 -0.53 -17.48
N VAL A 138 17.20 -1.55 -18.28
CA VAL A 138 16.32 -1.41 -19.45
C VAL A 138 14.85 -1.28 -19.01
N VAL A 139 14.17 -0.24 -19.47
CA VAL A 139 12.71 -0.09 -19.32
C VAL A 139 12.01 -0.74 -20.50
N THR A 140 11.14 -1.72 -20.27
CA THR A 140 10.38 -2.38 -21.34
C THR A 140 8.88 -2.16 -21.19
N LEU A 141 8.21 -1.77 -22.27
CA LEU A 141 6.74 -1.79 -22.36
C LEU A 141 6.27 -3.09 -22.99
N LYS A 142 5.48 -3.89 -22.27
CA LYS A 142 4.92 -5.16 -22.73
C LYS A 142 3.41 -5.11 -22.89
N GLN A 143 2.88 -6.04 -23.67
CA GLN A 143 1.44 -6.30 -23.71
C GLN A 143 1.01 -6.96 -22.39
N GLY A 144 0.12 -6.30 -21.66
CA GLY A 144 -0.54 -6.86 -20.49
C GLY A 144 -1.89 -7.50 -20.84
N THR A 145 -2.47 -8.17 -19.86
CA THR A 145 -3.83 -8.73 -19.94
C THR A 145 -4.72 -7.99 -18.95
N PRO A 146 -5.74 -7.25 -19.39
CA PRO A 146 -6.71 -6.65 -18.47
C PRO A 146 -7.55 -7.75 -17.81
N ASN A 147 -8.10 -7.45 -16.65
CA ASN A 147 -9.12 -8.31 -16.05
C ASN A 147 -10.33 -8.38 -17.01
N PRO A 148 -10.80 -9.58 -17.41
CA PRO A 148 -11.89 -9.72 -18.37
C PRO A 148 -13.23 -9.14 -17.89
N ASN A 149 -13.41 -8.96 -16.58
CA ASN A 149 -14.59 -8.33 -15.99
C ASN A 149 -14.36 -6.84 -15.65
N GLY A 150 -13.15 -6.32 -15.92
CA GLY A 150 -12.72 -4.95 -15.65
C GLY A 150 -13.21 -3.94 -16.69
N GLY A 151 -12.77 -2.70 -16.53
CA GLY A 151 -13.09 -1.59 -17.43
C GLY A 151 -12.12 -1.41 -18.60
N PHE A 152 -10.92 -2.01 -18.57
CA PHE A 152 -9.95 -1.89 -19.66
C PHE A 152 -10.17 -2.89 -20.80
N GLU A 153 -10.10 -2.39 -22.04
CA GLU A 153 -10.19 -3.21 -23.27
C GLU A 153 -8.82 -3.78 -23.68
N SER A 154 -7.75 -3.03 -23.39
CA SER A 154 -6.37 -3.47 -23.55
C SER A 154 -5.49 -2.87 -22.46
N LEU A 155 -4.37 -3.55 -22.18
CA LEU A 155 -3.47 -3.19 -21.11
C LEU A 155 -2.01 -3.31 -21.58
N TYR A 156 -1.16 -2.40 -21.14
CA TYR A 156 0.27 -2.44 -21.33
C TYR A 156 0.96 -2.32 -19.98
N THR A 157 2.00 -3.11 -19.75
CA THR A 157 2.73 -3.16 -18.47
C THR A 157 4.15 -2.67 -18.67
N PHE A 158 4.65 -1.89 -17.70
CA PHE A 158 6.06 -1.52 -17.66
C PHE A 158 6.86 -2.57 -16.89
N GLU A 159 8.10 -2.77 -17.32
CA GLU A 159 9.14 -3.52 -16.62
C GLU A 159 10.38 -2.62 -16.56
N GLY A 160 11.09 -2.62 -15.43
CA GLY A 160 12.27 -1.79 -15.20
C GLY A 160 12.43 -1.46 -13.72
N ASP A 161 13.65 -1.22 -13.27
CA ASP A 161 13.93 -0.83 -11.89
C ASP A 161 13.97 0.70 -11.79
N PHE A 162 12.78 1.31 -11.70
CA PHE A 162 12.62 2.78 -11.63
C PHE A 162 13.16 3.39 -10.32
N ALA A 163 13.50 2.58 -9.32
CA ALA A 163 14.10 3.02 -8.07
C ALA A 163 15.60 3.32 -8.21
N ASN A 164 16.30 2.70 -9.16
CA ASN A 164 17.76 2.74 -9.26
C ASN A 164 18.28 3.18 -10.63
N PHE A 165 17.62 4.13 -11.30
CA PHE A 165 18.20 4.73 -12.51
C PHE A 165 19.47 5.52 -12.20
N ALA A 166 20.47 5.38 -13.06
CA ALA A 166 21.66 6.21 -12.99
C ALA A 166 21.27 7.70 -13.20
N PRO A 167 21.60 8.60 -12.26
CA PRO A 167 21.33 10.02 -12.44
C PRO A 167 22.12 10.54 -13.64
N ASP A 168 21.48 11.42 -14.43
CA ASP A 168 22.04 12.06 -15.62
C ASP A 168 22.31 11.12 -16.82
N GLU A 169 21.87 9.85 -16.79
CA GLU A 169 21.96 8.94 -17.93
C GLU A 169 20.62 8.78 -18.68
N PHE A 170 20.70 8.65 -20.00
CA PHE A 170 19.52 8.33 -20.82
C PHE A 170 19.10 6.89 -20.58
N GLN A 171 17.81 6.64 -20.39
CA GLN A 171 17.31 5.31 -20.10
C GLN A 171 17.01 4.52 -21.37
N ASP A 172 17.42 3.25 -21.44
CA ASP A 172 17.10 2.37 -22.57
C ASP A 172 15.66 1.89 -22.49
N PHE A 173 14.75 2.62 -23.14
CA PHE A 173 13.38 2.17 -23.33
C PHE A 173 13.30 1.08 -24.40
N GLN A 174 12.46 0.08 -24.28
CA GLN A 174 12.28 -0.96 -25.28
C GLN A 174 10.81 -1.33 -25.41
N MET A 175 10.41 -1.68 -26.63
CA MET A 175 9.11 -2.31 -26.84
C MET A 175 9.28 -3.82 -26.73
N GLY A 176 8.36 -4.46 -26.01
CA GLY A 176 8.22 -5.90 -26.05
C GLY A 176 7.99 -6.39 -27.47
N LYS A 177 8.31 -7.66 -27.71
CA LYS A 177 8.13 -8.28 -29.02
C LYS A 177 6.66 -8.18 -29.46
N ASP A 178 6.45 -7.69 -30.69
CA ASP A 178 5.13 -7.53 -31.33
C ASP A 178 4.19 -6.54 -30.60
N VAL A 179 4.71 -5.73 -29.66
CA VAL A 179 3.93 -4.72 -28.93
C VAL A 179 3.87 -3.44 -29.75
N ILE A 180 2.66 -2.95 -29.98
CA ILE A 180 2.40 -1.64 -30.59
C ILE A 180 1.99 -0.69 -29.47
N PRO A 181 2.62 0.49 -29.32
CA PRO A 181 2.28 1.40 -28.24
C PRO A 181 0.83 1.92 -28.38
N PRO A 182 0.14 2.23 -27.27
CA PRO A 182 -1.22 2.73 -27.30
C PRO A 182 -1.30 4.07 -28.02
N GLN A 183 -2.16 4.16 -29.04
CA GLN A 183 -2.39 5.39 -29.80
C GLN A 183 -3.45 6.25 -29.11
N ALA A 184 -3.27 7.58 -29.13
CA ALA A 184 -4.31 8.51 -28.73
C ALA A 184 -5.43 8.48 -29.78
N LEU A 185 -6.65 8.18 -29.36
CA LEU A 185 -7.80 8.01 -30.27
C LEU A 185 -8.89 9.06 -30.09
N LEU A 186 -8.78 9.95 -29.10
CA LEU A 186 -9.75 11.03 -28.88
C LEU A 186 -9.57 12.13 -29.93
N GLU A 187 -10.69 12.53 -30.54
CA GLU A 187 -10.78 13.65 -31.49
C GLU A 187 -11.28 14.93 -30.80
N GLU A 188 -11.04 16.09 -31.40
CA GLU A 188 -11.53 17.36 -30.88
C GLU A 188 -13.07 17.34 -30.73
N GLY A 189 -13.55 17.68 -29.54
CA GLY A 189 -14.97 17.66 -29.20
C GLY A 189 -15.45 16.36 -28.57
N ASP A 190 -14.59 15.33 -28.49
CA ASP A 190 -14.92 14.10 -27.77
C ASP A 190 -15.08 14.39 -26.27
N GLU A 191 -16.18 13.89 -25.72
CA GLU A 191 -16.47 13.91 -24.29
C GLU A 191 -16.44 12.47 -23.75
N VAL A 192 -15.59 12.25 -22.75
CA VAL A 192 -15.43 10.96 -22.06
C VAL A 192 -15.63 11.16 -20.57
N THR A 193 -16.35 10.25 -19.93
CA THR A 193 -16.45 10.20 -18.47
C THR A 193 -15.67 9.00 -17.95
N LEU A 194 -14.65 9.25 -17.13
CA LEU A 194 -13.94 8.21 -16.40
C LEU A 194 -14.46 8.19 -14.95
N ARG A 195 -15.25 7.18 -14.61
CA ARG A 195 -15.70 6.90 -13.25
C ARG A 195 -14.75 5.89 -12.60
N ILE A 196 -14.21 6.24 -11.45
CA ILE A 196 -13.26 5.43 -10.70
C ILE A 196 -13.89 5.10 -9.35
N PHE A 197 -14.17 3.82 -9.12
CA PHE A 197 -14.41 3.32 -7.78
C PHE A 197 -13.09 2.91 -7.16
N HIS A 198 -12.87 3.26 -5.90
CA HIS A 198 -11.68 2.83 -5.18
C HIS A 198 -11.98 2.51 -3.72
N PHE A 199 -11.18 1.61 -3.17
CA PHE A 199 -11.11 1.31 -1.75
C PHE A 199 -9.63 1.06 -1.41
N ASN A 200 -9.30 1.07 -0.14
CA ASN A 200 -7.95 0.87 0.38
C ASN A 200 -8.06 0.27 1.78
N ASP A 201 -6.99 -0.37 2.25
CA ASP A 201 -6.86 -0.88 3.62
C ASP A 201 -8.04 -1.79 3.99
N LEU A 202 -8.44 -2.69 3.07
CA LEU A 202 -9.55 -3.60 3.34
C LEU A 202 -9.17 -4.61 4.42
N HIS A 203 -7.89 -5.00 4.50
CA HIS A 203 -7.36 -5.95 5.48
C HIS A 203 -8.16 -7.25 5.54
N ASN A 204 -8.47 -7.81 4.36
CA ASN A 204 -9.33 -8.99 4.20
C ASN A 204 -10.71 -8.88 4.88
N GLU A 205 -11.20 -7.68 5.21
CA GLU A 205 -12.53 -7.44 5.77
C GLU A 205 -13.63 -7.58 4.71
N LEU A 206 -13.65 -8.70 3.99
CA LEU A 206 -14.67 -9.05 2.98
C LEU A 206 -16.04 -9.22 3.65
N ARG A 207 -16.05 -9.83 4.85
CA ARG A 207 -17.21 -10.00 5.73
C ARG A 207 -16.83 -9.76 7.19
N SER A 208 -17.62 -8.97 7.90
CA SER A 208 -17.52 -8.78 9.36
C SER A 208 -18.56 -9.66 10.07
N VAL A 209 -18.13 -10.66 10.84
CA VAL A 209 -19.05 -11.56 11.54
C VAL A 209 -19.57 -10.96 12.85
N HIS A 210 -20.87 -11.14 13.16
CA HIS A 210 -21.41 -10.68 14.45
C HIS A 210 -22.59 -11.53 14.95
N SER A 211 -22.34 -12.31 16.01
CA SER A 211 -23.27 -13.32 16.56
C SER A 211 -24.70 -12.84 16.90
N LYS A 212 -24.89 -11.57 17.25
CA LYS A 212 -26.22 -11.00 17.59
C LYS A 212 -26.85 -10.11 16.54
N LYS A 213 -26.05 -9.58 15.60
CA LYS A 213 -26.49 -8.52 14.66
C LYS A 213 -26.59 -9.04 13.23
N GLY A 214 -26.10 -10.25 12.96
CA GLY A 214 -25.88 -10.73 11.61
C GLY A 214 -24.54 -10.23 11.07
N ASP A 215 -24.09 -10.88 10.01
CA ASP A 215 -22.82 -10.58 9.38
C ASP A 215 -22.98 -9.39 8.42
N THR A 216 -21.96 -8.52 8.37
CA THR A 216 -21.90 -7.41 7.42
C THR A 216 -21.06 -7.82 6.21
N HIS A 217 -21.62 -7.75 5.01
CA HIS A 217 -21.00 -8.19 3.75
C HIS A 217 -20.35 -7.00 3.03
N ARG A 218 -19.21 -6.53 3.57
CA ARG A 218 -18.53 -5.30 3.15
C ARG A 218 -18.25 -5.28 1.66
N PHE A 219 -17.54 -6.29 1.15
CA PHE A 219 -17.12 -6.27 -0.24
C PHE A 219 -18.32 -6.47 -1.18
N SER A 220 -19.31 -7.29 -0.81
CA SER A 220 -20.50 -7.50 -1.65
C SER A 220 -21.38 -6.26 -1.82
N GLN A 221 -21.45 -5.37 -0.82
CA GLN A 221 -22.06 -4.04 -1.00
C GLN A 221 -21.32 -3.24 -2.09
N MET A 222 -19.98 -3.24 -2.08
CA MET A 222 -19.17 -2.56 -3.11
C MET A 222 -19.43 -3.17 -4.49
N VAL A 223 -19.42 -4.51 -4.58
CA VAL A 223 -19.65 -5.26 -5.82
C VAL A 223 -20.99 -4.89 -6.44
N LYS A 224 -22.06 -4.80 -5.63
CA LYS A 224 -23.37 -4.38 -6.11
C LYS A 224 -23.33 -2.99 -6.73
N ILE A 225 -22.68 -2.04 -6.07
CA ILE A 225 -22.56 -0.65 -6.54
C ILE A 225 -21.77 -0.60 -7.86
N VAL A 226 -20.61 -1.25 -7.92
CA VAL A 226 -19.72 -1.25 -9.08
C VAL A 226 -20.38 -1.94 -10.28
N LYS A 227 -20.96 -3.13 -10.10
CA LYS A 227 -21.67 -3.84 -11.18
C LYS A 227 -22.85 -3.03 -11.69
N LYS A 228 -23.61 -2.38 -10.80
CA LYS A 228 -24.69 -1.49 -11.20
C LYS A 228 -24.16 -0.32 -12.04
N ALA A 229 -23.09 0.32 -11.62
CA ALA A 229 -22.48 1.43 -12.36
C ALA A 229 -21.97 0.98 -13.74
N ARG A 230 -21.31 -0.18 -13.83
CA ARG A 230 -20.88 -0.77 -15.11
C ARG A 230 -22.06 -1.09 -16.03
N ALA A 231 -23.15 -1.62 -15.49
CA ALA A 231 -24.35 -1.94 -16.27
C ALA A 231 -25.11 -0.70 -16.76
N ASP A 232 -25.10 0.38 -15.97
CA ASP A 232 -25.76 1.65 -16.28
C ASP A 232 -24.88 2.60 -17.12
N ALA A 233 -23.59 2.29 -17.28
CA ALA A 233 -22.62 3.14 -17.98
C ALA A 233 -23.04 3.41 -19.43
N VAL A 234 -23.01 4.68 -19.83
CA VAL A 234 -23.32 5.09 -21.20
C VAL A 234 -22.14 4.83 -22.15
N GLU A 235 -22.37 5.03 -23.45
CA GLU A 235 -21.39 4.72 -24.50
C GLU A 235 -20.01 5.37 -24.27
N ASN A 236 -19.95 6.61 -23.77
CA ASN A 236 -18.70 7.32 -23.49
C ASN A 236 -18.26 7.30 -22.01
N GLU A 237 -18.79 6.39 -21.22
CA GLU A 237 -18.44 6.25 -19.80
C GLU A 237 -17.59 4.99 -19.54
N ILE A 238 -16.43 5.18 -18.92
CA ILE A 238 -15.51 4.12 -18.49
C ILE A 238 -15.67 3.98 -16.97
N VAL A 239 -15.80 2.75 -16.47
CA VAL A 239 -15.92 2.48 -15.03
C VAL A 239 -14.77 1.57 -14.57
N LEU A 240 -13.82 2.15 -13.85
CA LEU A 240 -12.69 1.44 -13.25
C LEU A 240 -12.97 1.10 -11.78
N PHE A 241 -12.37 0.02 -11.30
CA PHE A 241 -12.38 -0.36 -9.89
C PHE A 241 -10.95 -0.67 -9.41
N LEU A 242 -10.45 0.09 -8.44
CA LEU A 242 -9.05 0.08 -8.02
C LEU A 242 -8.90 -0.22 -6.52
N SER A 243 -7.84 -0.92 -6.14
CA SER A 243 -7.44 -1.09 -4.74
C SER A 243 -6.20 -0.25 -4.41
N GLY A 244 -6.26 0.51 -3.33
CA GLY A 244 -5.18 1.29 -2.76
C GLY A 244 -4.20 0.50 -1.89
N GLY A 245 -4.24 -0.84 -1.86
CA GLY A 245 -3.31 -1.68 -1.08
C GLY A 245 -3.75 -1.95 0.36
N ASP A 246 -2.96 -2.74 1.10
CA ASP A 246 -3.32 -3.34 2.40
C ASP A 246 -4.64 -4.13 2.31
N ASP A 247 -4.68 -5.01 1.31
CA ASP A 247 -5.73 -6.00 1.12
C ASP A 247 -5.52 -7.24 1.98
N HIS A 248 -4.29 -7.45 2.45
CA HIS A 248 -3.92 -8.53 3.36
C HIS A 248 -3.91 -8.08 4.83
N ILE A 249 -3.96 -9.06 5.72
CA ILE A 249 -3.72 -8.96 7.17
C ILE A 249 -4.70 -8.07 7.93
N GLY A 250 -5.58 -8.68 8.72
CA GLY A 250 -6.44 -8.03 9.71
C GLY A 250 -7.79 -8.70 9.94
N ASN A 251 -8.06 -9.84 9.29
CA ASN A 251 -9.31 -10.59 9.35
C ASN A 251 -9.03 -12.11 9.25
N PRO A 252 -9.83 -13.03 9.85
CA PRO A 252 -9.57 -14.47 9.80
C PRO A 252 -9.32 -15.07 8.42
N PHE A 253 -9.81 -14.43 7.36
CA PHE A 253 -9.49 -14.77 5.97
C PHE A 253 -7.98 -14.86 5.68
N ASP A 254 -7.13 -14.14 6.42
CA ASP A 254 -5.67 -14.22 6.33
C ASP A 254 -5.14 -15.65 6.47
N GLU A 255 -5.86 -16.51 7.18
CA GLU A 255 -5.45 -17.90 7.39
C GLU A 255 -5.53 -18.76 6.12
N LEU A 256 -6.22 -18.30 5.08
CA LEU A 256 -6.25 -18.93 3.76
C LEU A 256 -5.00 -18.63 2.93
N LEU A 257 -4.35 -17.49 3.19
CA LEU A 257 -3.02 -17.18 2.63
C LEU A 257 -1.99 -18.21 3.12
N GLY A 258 -2.17 -18.74 4.34
CA GLY A 258 -1.22 -19.64 4.97
C GLY A 258 -0.02 -18.91 5.57
N PHE A 259 0.98 -19.67 5.99
CA PHE A 259 2.22 -19.17 6.63
C PHE A 259 3.45 -19.44 5.77
N ASP A 260 3.31 -20.29 4.75
CA ASP A 260 4.34 -20.63 3.78
C ASP A 260 3.67 -21.06 2.45
N VAL A 261 4.49 -21.26 1.43
CA VAL A 261 4.02 -21.64 0.09
C VAL A 261 3.25 -22.97 0.08
N ASP A 262 3.55 -23.90 0.99
CA ASP A 262 2.93 -25.23 1.04
C ASP A 262 1.56 -25.20 1.73
N SER A 263 1.37 -24.31 2.71
CA SER A 263 0.12 -24.09 3.44
C SER A 263 -0.82 -23.08 2.76
N PHE A 264 -0.37 -22.39 1.71
CA PHE A 264 -1.20 -21.49 0.92
C PHE A 264 -2.38 -22.22 0.28
N GLN A 265 -3.60 -21.73 0.54
CA GLN A 265 -4.82 -22.22 -0.10
C GLN A 265 -5.27 -21.27 -1.21
N THR A 266 -5.50 -20.01 -0.85
CA THR A 266 -5.96 -18.95 -1.75
C THR A 266 -5.75 -17.59 -1.10
N ASP A 267 -5.58 -16.57 -1.91
CA ASP A 267 -5.76 -15.18 -1.52
C ASP A 267 -7.26 -14.83 -1.62
N PRO A 268 -7.97 -14.68 -0.49
CA PRO A 268 -9.41 -14.47 -0.50
C PRO A 268 -9.77 -13.08 -1.07
N ALA A 269 -8.98 -12.05 -0.78
CA ALA A 269 -9.17 -10.72 -1.36
C ALA A 269 -8.98 -10.77 -2.87
N TYR A 270 -7.84 -11.26 -3.36
CA TYR A 270 -7.57 -11.26 -4.79
C TYR A 270 -8.52 -12.18 -5.55
N THR A 271 -8.94 -13.32 -4.98
CA THR A 271 -10.00 -14.17 -5.54
C THR A 271 -11.31 -13.40 -5.71
N ALA A 272 -11.74 -12.69 -4.66
CA ALA A 272 -12.95 -11.87 -4.69
C ALA A 272 -12.85 -10.74 -5.72
N TYR A 273 -11.71 -10.07 -5.78
CA TYR A 273 -11.45 -8.91 -6.63
C TYR A 273 -11.37 -9.28 -8.11
N SER A 274 -10.69 -10.39 -8.40
CA SER A 274 -10.59 -10.97 -9.74
C SER A 274 -11.96 -11.30 -10.30
N ALA A 275 -12.82 -11.92 -9.49
CA ALA A 275 -14.16 -12.32 -9.91
C ALA A 275 -15.06 -11.12 -10.30
N VAL A 276 -14.83 -9.94 -9.70
CA VAL A 276 -15.67 -8.75 -9.92
C VAL A 276 -15.04 -7.72 -10.84
N GLY A 277 -13.86 -8.01 -11.38
CA GLY A 277 -13.23 -7.15 -12.36
C GLY A 277 -12.45 -6.00 -11.75
N LEU A 278 -11.67 -6.20 -10.69
CA LEU A 278 -10.70 -5.17 -10.28
C LEU A 278 -9.73 -4.89 -11.43
N ASP A 279 -9.42 -3.61 -11.66
CA ASP A 279 -8.62 -3.14 -12.78
C ASP A 279 -7.13 -3.04 -12.44
N ALA A 280 -6.80 -2.66 -11.21
CA ALA A 280 -5.44 -2.68 -10.67
C ALA A 280 -5.44 -2.57 -9.14
N ALA A 281 -4.37 -3.03 -8.50
CA ALA A 281 -4.07 -2.81 -7.08
C ALA A 281 -2.64 -2.29 -6.92
N VAL A 282 -2.37 -1.52 -5.86
CA VAL A 282 -1.00 -1.20 -5.43
C VAL A 282 -0.59 -2.08 -4.25
N ILE A 283 0.69 -2.41 -4.16
CA ILE A 283 1.26 -3.11 -3.00
C ILE A 283 1.32 -2.12 -1.83
N GLY A 284 0.65 -2.44 -0.73
CA GLY A 284 0.82 -1.86 0.59
C GLY A 284 1.83 -2.61 1.46
N ASN A 285 1.97 -2.20 2.72
CA ASN A 285 2.93 -2.82 3.63
C ASN A 285 2.51 -4.25 4.02
N HIS A 286 1.21 -4.51 4.19
CA HIS A 286 0.71 -5.79 4.69
C HIS A 286 0.67 -6.91 3.65
N GLU A 287 0.80 -6.61 2.36
CA GLU A 287 0.98 -7.64 1.31
C GLU A 287 2.25 -8.48 1.51
N LEU A 288 3.23 -7.97 2.26
CA LEU A 288 4.54 -8.61 2.47
C LEU A 288 4.70 -9.31 3.82
N ASP A 289 3.70 -9.22 4.71
CA ASP A 289 3.75 -9.76 6.07
C ASP A 289 4.00 -11.28 6.12
N ARG A 290 3.50 -12.02 5.13
CA ARG A 290 3.67 -13.48 5.01
C ARG A 290 4.87 -13.88 4.15
N GLY A 291 5.70 -12.92 3.77
CA GLY A 291 6.90 -13.12 2.96
C GLY A 291 6.66 -13.10 1.45
N THR A 292 7.69 -12.72 0.70
CA THR A 292 7.61 -12.46 -0.75
C THR A 292 7.29 -13.71 -1.58
N ALA A 293 7.67 -14.89 -1.11
CA ALA A 293 7.38 -16.15 -1.82
C ALA A 293 5.89 -16.50 -1.80
N LEU A 294 5.22 -16.25 -0.68
CA LEU A 294 3.80 -16.48 -0.53
C LEU A 294 3.01 -15.45 -1.33
N PHE A 295 3.40 -14.17 -1.26
CA PHE A 295 2.77 -13.11 -2.05
C PHE A 295 2.91 -13.35 -3.57
N ALA A 296 4.08 -13.79 -4.03
CA ALA A 296 4.27 -14.23 -5.42
C ALA A 296 3.28 -15.33 -5.84
N LYS A 297 3.01 -16.29 -4.95
CA LYS A 297 2.02 -17.36 -5.19
C LYS A 297 0.59 -16.82 -5.20
N ALA A 298 0.24 -15.93 -4.27
CA ALA A 298 -1.05 -15.26 -4.20
C ALA A 298 -1.40 -14.55 -5.52
N ILE A 299 -0.47 -13.73 -6.02
CA ILE A 299 -0.64 -13.04 -7.31
C ILE A 299 -0.84 -14.04 -8.44
N LYS A 300 0.04 -15.04 -8.56
CA LYS A 300 -0.01 -16.01 -9.66
C LYS A 300 -1.29 -16.84 -9.69
N GLN A 301 -1.87 -17.12 -8.53
CA GLN A 301 -3.03 -18.00 -8.42
C GLN A 301 -4.35 -17.23 -8.51
N ASP A 302 -4.43 -16.07 -7.85
CA ASP A 302 -5.72 -15.46 -7.53
C ASP A 302 -5.89 -14.03 -8.08
N ALA A 303 -4.83 -13.38 -8.59
CA ALA A 303 -4.93 -12.06 -9.23
C ALA A 303 -5.06 -12.16 -10.76
N THR A 304 -6.20 -11.72 -11.30
CA THR A 304 -6.43 -11.56 -12.75
C THR A 304 -6.26 -10.12 -13.23
N PHE A 305 -5.60 -9.30 -12.41
CA PHE A 305 -5.34 -7.87 -12.60
C PHE A 305 -3.89 -7.55 -12.23
N PRO A 306 -3.31 -6.47 -12.77
CA PRO A 306 -1.97 -6.04 -12.43
C PRO A 306 -1.88 -5.53 -10.98
N VAL A 307 -0.85 -5.98 -10.28
CA VAL A 307 -0.42 -5.45 -8.98
C VAL A 307 0.76 -4.50 -9.19
N LEU A 308 0.76 -3.34 -8.54
CA LEU A 308 1.65 -2.23 -8.89
C LEU A 308 2.57 -1.80 -7.76
N SER A 309 3.84 -1.51 -8.09
CA SER A 309 4.78 -0.76 -7.25
C SER A 309 6.00 -0.36 -8.07
N ALA A 310 6.27 0.94 -8.19
CA ALA A 310 7.39 1.47 -8.96
C ALA A 310 8.68 1.59 -8.14
N ASN A 311 8.57 1.61 -6.82
CA ASN A 311 9.70 1.79 -5.93
C ASN A 311 10.17 0.49 -5.26
N LEU A 312 9.44 -0.63 -5.32
CA LEU A 312 9.96 -1.92 -4.82
C LEU A 312 10.91 -2.58 -5.83
N TYR A 313 12.05 -3.08 -5.35
CA TYR A 313 13.05 -3.77 -6.18
C TYR A 313 13.86 -4.80 -5.38
N GLY A 314 14.70 -5.57 -6.09
CA GLY A 314 15.72 -6.44 -5.50
C GLY A 314 15.23 -7.76 -4.91
N SER A 315 13.91 -8.01 -4.87
CA SER A 315 13.37 -9.29 -4.40
C SER A 315 13.85 -10.46 -5.26
N LYS A 316 14.16 -11.58 -4.60
CA LYS A 316 14.46 -12.84 -5.30
C LYS A 316 13.20 -13.60 -5.74
N ASN A 317 12.05 -13.31 -5.13
CA ASN A 317 10.78 -14.03 -5.34
C ASN A 317 9.78 -13.21 -6.17
N LEU A 318 9.74 -11.90 -5.95
CA LEU A 318 8.91 -10.96 -6.71
C LEU A 318 9.70 -10.45 -7.92
N THR A 319 9.06 -10.50 -9.07
CA THR A 319 9.62 -10.10 -10.38
C THR A 319 8.51 -9.46 -11.20
N PHE A 320 8.81 -9.02 -12.42
CA PHE A 320 7.79 -8.52 -13.35
C PHE A 320 6.78 -9.58 -13.84
N GLU A 321 6.89 -10.85 -13.42
CA GLU A 321 5.79 -11.82 -13.56
C GLU A 321 4.69 -11.63 -12.51
N HIS A 322 4.96 -10.85 -11.47
CA HIS A 322 4.10 -10.70 -10.30
C HIS A 322 3.58 -9.26 -10.14
N TYR A 323 4.46 -8.26 -10.29
CA TYR A 323 4.07 -6.86 -10.15
C TYR A 323 4.71 -5.98 -11.22
N HIS A 324 4.14 -4.79 -11.43
CA HIS A 324 4.63 -3.83 -12.42
C HIS A 324 4.78 -2.43 -11.81
N PRO A 325 5.80 -1.64 -12.19
CA PRO A 325 5.93 -0.25 -11.76
C PRO A 325 4.73 0.61 -12.14
N ALA A 326 4.26 0.43 -13.37
CA ALA A 326 3.13 1.15 -13.93
C ALA A 326 2.45 0.34 -15.04
N ILE A 327 1.27 0.80 -15.43
CA ILE A 327 0.50 0.28 -16.57
C ILE A 327 -0.09 1.42 -17.40
N ILE A 328 -0.37 1.14 -18.67
CA ILE A 328 -1.30 1.93 -19.50
C ILE A 328 -2.50 1.06 -19.81
N GLY A 329 -3.67 1.42 -19.28
CA GLY A 329 -4.94 0.81 -19.66
C GLY A 329 -5.63 1.65 -20.74
N VAL A 330 -6.24 1.01 -21.73
CA VAL A 330 -7.01 1.70 -22.78
C VAL A 330 -8.45 1.21 -22.75
N ALA A 331 -9.39 2.16 -22.74
CA ALA A 331 -10.81 1.90 -22.86
C ALA A 331 -11.49 3.05 -23.60
N LYS A 332 -12.38 2.75 -24.54
CA LYS A 332 -13.17 3.77 -25.27
C LYS A 332 -12.32 4.93 -25.83
N GLY A 333 -11.12 4.60 -26.32
CA GLY A 333 -10.18 5.56 -26.89
C GLY A 333 -9.35 6.39 -25.90
N LEU A 334 -9.67 6.35 -24.59
CA LEU A 334 -8.91 7.01 -23.53
C LEU A 334 -7.76 6.12 -23.03
N ARG A 335 -6.55 6.67 -22.93
CA ARG A 335 -5.38 6.01 -22.33
C ARG A 335 -5.21 6.47 -20.88
N VAL A 336 -5.29 5.54 -19.95
CA VAL A 336 -5.13 5.80 -18.51
C VAL A 336 -3.81 5.21 -18.04
N GLY A 337 -2.88 6.07 -17.64
CA GLY A 337 -1.65 5.65 -16.98
C GLY A 337 -1.88 5.43 -15.50
N ILE A 338 -1.43 4.33 -14.93
CA ILE A 338 -1.50 4.07 -13.48
C ILE A 338 -0.10 3.75 -12.98
N ILE A 339 0.37 4.51 -11.99
CA ILE A 339 1.68 4.34 -11.34
C ILE A 339 1.46 3.87 -9.91
N GLY A 340 2.14 2.79 -9.51
CA GLY A 340 2.09 2.26 -8.14
C GLY A 340 3.22 2.83 -7.27
N LEU A 341 2.95 3.19 -6.01
CA LEU A 341 3.99 3.54 -5.03
C LEU A 341 3.66 2.93 -3.68
N THR A 342 4.64 2.27 -3.06
CA THR A 342 4.51 1.58 -1.77
C THR A 342 5.29 2.33 -0.69
N THR A 343 4.72 2.46 0.51
CA THR A 343 5.42 3.03 1.66
C THR A 343 6.69 2.23 2.00
N LYS A 344 7.69 2.88 2.59
CA LYS A 344 8.79 2.17 3.27
C LYS A 344 8.46 1.86 4.71
N GLN A 345 7.57 2.67 5.29
CA GLN A 345 7.19 2.55 6.67
C GLN A 345 6.42 1.24 6.86
N GLU A 346 6.72 0.52 7.94
CA GLU A 346 6.05 -0.73 8.33
C GLU A 346 6.14 -1.88 7.32
N THR A 347 6.77 -1.66 6.16
CA THR A 347 6.98 -2.70 5.15
C THR A 347 8.12 -3.62 5.56
N LEU A 348 7.87 -4.94 5.54
CA LEU A 348 8.88 -5.95 5.87
C LEU A 348 9.91 -6.12 4.75
N LEU A 349 10.88 -5.21 4.71
CA LEU A 349 12.00 -5.21 3.77
C LEU A 349 13.19 -6.01 4.32
N ARG A 350 14.07 -6.49 3.42
CA ARG A 350 15.33 -7.19 3.73
C ARG A 350 15.20 -8.32 4.76
N GLN A 351 14.08 -9.06 4.72
CA GLN A 351 13.87 -10.21 5.59
C GLN A 351 14.93 -11.30 5.33
N LYS A 352 15.14 -12.18 6.30
CA LYS A 352 16.18 -13.25 6.22
C LYS A 352 16.04 -14.12 4.96
N ASP A 353 14.81 -14.37 4.55
CA ASP A 353 14.49 -15.13 3.35
C ASP A 353 14.62 -14.28 2.08
N ASP A 354 14.46 -12.96 2.11
CA ASP A 354 14.63 -12.07 0.95
C ASP A 354 15.47 -10.82 1.27
N PRO A 355 16.78 -10.97 1.52
CA PRO A 355 17.62 -9.91 2.09
C PRO A 355 17.92 -8.75 1.12
N GLN A 356 17.57 -8.89 -0.16
CA GLN A 356 17.79 -7.88 -1.19
C GLN A 356 16.54 -7.05 -1.52
N LEU A 357 15.36 -7.46 -1.03
CA LEU A 357 14.14 -6.67 -1.18
C LEU A 357 14.31 -5.31 -0.50
N GLU A 358 14.08 -4.25 -1.26
CA GLU A 358 14.16 -2.86 -0.80
C GLU A 358 13.11 -1.98 -1.51
N ALA A 359 12.84 -0.83 -0.91
CA ALA A 359 12.06 0.24 -1.52
C ALA A 359 12.96 1.44 -1.86
N GLY A 360 12.81 2.00 -3.06
CA GLY A 360 13.48 3.19 -3.57
C GLY A 360 12.95 4.48 -2.98
N ASP A 361 13.61 5.59 -3.26
CA ASP A 361 13.10 6.92 -2.95
C ASP A 361 11.79 7.18 -3.72
N LEU A 362 10.76 7.65 -3.03
CA LEU A 362 9.41 7.79 -3.60
C LEU A 362 9.36 8.83 -4.72
N LEU A 363 9.96 10.00 -4.51
CA LEU A 363 9.91 11.10 -5.48
C LEU A 363 10.78 10.80 -6.70
N THR A 364 11.94 10.19 -6.48
CA THR A 364 12.83 9.74 -7.57
C THR A 364 12.15 8.65 -8.40
N SER A 365 11.53 7.66 -7.76
CA SER A 365 10.81 6.58 -8.47
C SER A 365 9.61 7.13 -9.24
N LEU A 366 8.89 8.10 -8.67
CA LEU A 366 7.80 8.82 -9.34
C LEU A 366 8.31 9.57 -10.58
N GLU A 367 9.34 10.40 -10.43
CA GLU A 367 9.93 11.17 -11.54
C GLU A 367 10.35 10.25 -12.69
N ASN A 368 11.09 9.20 -12.36
CA ASN A 368 11.57 8.19 -13.30
C ASN A 368 10.40 7.54 -14.04
N THR A 369 9.38 7.08 -13.32
CA THR A 369 8.24 6.37 -13.92
C THR A 369 7.35 7.30 -14.75
N LEU A 370 7.07 8.49 -14.23
CA LEU A 370 6.22 9.49 -14.87
C LEU A 370 6.81 9.95 -16.21
N SER A 371 8.14 10.03 -16.33
CA SER A 371 8.83 10.40 -17.57
C SER A 371 8.54 9.51 -18.79
N PHE A 372 8.03 8.28 -18.56
CA PHE A 372 7.57 7.37 -19.61
C PHE A 372 6.05 7.33 -19.72
N VAL A 373 5.35 7.21 -18.58
CA VAL A 373 3.89 7.09 -18.53
C VAL A 373 3.22 8.31 -19.14
N ASP A 374 3.74 9.52 -18.87
CA ASP A 374 3.19 10.78 -19.36
C ASP A 374 3.09 10.85 -20.89
N LYS A 375 4.03 10.21 -21.59
CA LYS A 375 4.08 10.20 -23.06
C LYS A 375 3.04 9.25 -23.68
N LEU A 376 2.47 8.36 -22.88
CA LEU A 376 1.61 7.26 -23.32
C LEU A 376 0.20 7.32 -22.71
N ALA A 377 -0.09 8.31 -21.88
CA ALA A 377 -1.36 8.47 -21.17
C ALA A 377 -2.05 9.79 -21.53
N ASP A 378 -3.38 9.81 -21.40
CA ASP A 378 -4.22 11.00 -21.49
C ASP A 378 -4.65 11.49 -20.09
N VAL A 379 -4.73 10.56 -19.12
CA VAL A 379 -4.98 10.82 -17.71
C VAL A 379 -4.08 9.90 -16.89
N ILE A 380 -3.56 10.38 -15.76
CA ILE A 380 -2.67 9.62 -14.88
C ILE A 380 -3.30 9.46 -13.50
N ILE A 381 -3.32 8.23 -13.01
CA ILE A 381 -3.70 7.88 -11.65
C ILE A 381 -2.42 7.48 -10.92
N LEU A 382 -2.09 8.21 -9.86
CA LEU A 382 -1.07 7.79 -8.91
C LEU A 382 -1.78 6.95 -7.85
N LEU A 383 -1.64 5.63 -7.95
CA LEU A 383 -2.22 4.67 -7.02
C LEU A 383 -1.16 4.38 -5.95
N THR A 384 -1.31 4.98 -4.77
CA THR A 384 -0.28 5.03 -3.74
C THR A 384 -0.74 4.32 -2.47
N HIS A 385 0.19 3.67 -1.79
CA HIS A 385 0.02 3.17 -0.43
C HIS A 385 1.10 3.81 0.45
N VAL A 386 1.11 5.14 0.50
CA VAL A 386 2.16 5.94 1.15
C VAL A 386 1.62 6.69 2.37
N GLY A 387 0.36 7.12 2.34
CA GLY A 387 -0.29 7.82 3.43
C GLY A 387 -0.47 9.31 3.16
N TYR A 388 -1.68 9.81 3.45
CA TYR A 388 -1.99 11.23 3.39
C TYR A 388 -1.39 11.99 4.58
N ASN A 389 -0.47 12.92 4.30
CA ASN A 389 0.25 13.70 5.32
C ASN A 389 -0.06 15.21 5.29
N GLY A 390 -1.24 15.59 4.82
CA GLY A 390 -1.72 16.98 4.84
C GLY A 390 -2.38 17.37 6.17
N GLU A 391 -2.88 18.61 6.25
CA GLU A 391 -3.61 19.10 7.42
C GLU A 391 -5.02 18.48 7.48
N THR A 392 -5.21 17.35 8.18
CA THR A 392 -6.55 16.91 8.62
C THR A 392 -6.57 16.39 10.06
N TYR A 393 -7.67 16.75 10.73
CA TYR A 393 -8.14 16.49 12.09
C TYR A 393 -7.39 15.47 12.97
N THR A 394 -6.81 15.98 14.06
CA THR A 394 -6.50 15.31 15.34
C THR A 394 -6.19 13.81 15.27
N GLN A 395 -4.91 13.47 15.44
CA GLN A 395 -4.29 12.12 15.46
C GLN A 395 -3.61 11.74 14.13
N VAL A 396 -2.50 12.43 13.85
CA VAL A 396 -1.47 11.88 12.98
C VAL A 396 -0.94 10.63 13.68
N ARG A 397 -1.19 9.43 13.12
CA ARG A 397 -0.62 8.17 13.64
C ARG A 397 0.91 8.20 13.59
N HIS A 398 1.48 8.76 12.52
CA HIS A 398 2.93 8.90 12.29
C HIS A 398 3.23 10.18 11.49
N GLU A 399 4.21 10.99 11.90
CA GLU A 399 4.69 12.11 11.08
C GLU A 399 5.41 11.55 9.84
N LEU A 400 4.77 11.66 8.66
CA LEU A 400 5.36 11.31 7.38
C LEU A 400 6.06 12.53 6.78
N GLU A 401 7.39 12.46 6.61
CA GLU A 401 8.16 13.51 5.94
C GLU A 401 7.77 13.63 4.45
N ILE A 402 7.54 12.48 3.78
CA ILE A 402 7.06 12.39 2.40
C ILE A 402 5.82 11.51 2.38
N GLY A 403 4.68 12.08 2.00
CA GLY A 403 3.41 11.37 1.81
C GLY A 403 2.71 11.80 0.53
N ASP A 404 1.41 11.48 0.41
CA ASP A 404 0.62 11.76 -0.79
C ASP A 404 0.58 13.25 -1.18
N VAL A 405 0.76 14.15 -0.20
CA VAL A 405 0.83 15.60 -0.48
C VAL A 405 2.10 15.93 -1.27
N GLN A 406 3.28 15.48 -0.86
CA GLN A 406 4.52 15.75 -1.60
C GLN A 406 4.55 15.03 -2.95
N ILE A 407 3.97 13.83 -3.03
CA ILE A 407 3.79 13.12 -4.31
C ILE A 407 2.93 13.96 -5.26
N ALA A 408 1.79 14.49 -4.81
CA ALA A 408 0.94 15.35 -5.60
C ALA A 408 1.64 16.66 -6.01
N GLU A 409 2.37 17.31 -5.10
CA GLU A 409 3.14 18.52 -5.38
C GLU A 409 4.27 18.30 -6.39
N ALA A 410 4.93 17.15 -6.34
CA ALA A 410 5.97 16.79 -7.30
C ALA A 410 5.37 16.53 -8.68
N ALA A 411 4.32 15.70 -8.75
CA ALA A 411 3.67 15.35 -10.00
C ALA A 411 3.07 16.57 -10.73
N ALA A 412 2.46 17.50 -9.98
CA ALA A 412 1.92 18.75 -10.52
C ALA A 412 2.96 19.63 -11.24
N LYS A 413 4.25 19.51 -10.88
CA LYS A 413 5.36 20.25 -11.49
C LYS A 413 5.97 19.52 -12.67
N MET A 414 5.77 18.20 -12.76
CA MET A 414 6.42 17.33 -13.75
C MET A 414 5.61 17.20 -15.05
N THR A 415 4.29 17.38 -15.01
CA THR A 415 3.44 17.24 -16.19
C THR A 415 2.21 18.16 -16.18
N THR A 416 1.70 18.43 -17.37
CA THR A 416 0.40 19.07 -17.61
C THR A 416 -0.73 18.06 -17.84
N THR A 417 -0.41 16.77 -17.95
CA THR A 417 -1.40 15.69 -18.07
C THR A 417 -2.26 15.65 -16.81
N PRO A 418 -3.59 15.55 -16.94
CA PRO A 418 -4.48 15.52 -15.78
C PRO A 418 -4.14 14.35 -14.83
N ILE A 419 -3.91 14.65 -13.55
CA ILE A 419 -3.52 13.68 -12.51
C ILE A 419 -4.57 13.60 -11.38
N VAL A 420 -4.71 12.41 -10.79
CA VAL A 420 -5.36 12.18 -9.49
C VAL A 420 -4.52 11.22 -8.64
N VAL A 421 -4.43 11.46 -7.34
CA VAL A 421 -3.83 10.52 -6.37
C VAL A 421 -4.95 9.74 -5.67
N ILE A 422 -4.80 8.42 -5.61
CA ILE A 422 -5.66 7.51 -4.83
C ILE A 422 -4.75 6.78 -3.84
N GLY A 423 -4.88 7.14 -2.56
CA GLY A 423 -4.00 6.72 -1.46
C GLY A 423 -4.56 5.60 -0.58
N GLY A 424 -3.81 5.29 0.48
CA GLY A 424 -4.10 4.32 1.55
C GLY A 424 -3.14 4.50 2.75
N HIS A 425 -2.94 3.46 3.57
CA HIS A 425 -1.98 3.33 4.69
C HIS A 425 -2.41 3.97 6.02
N LEU A 426 -3.02 5.16 6.01
CA LEU A 426 -3.40 5.86 7.25
C LEU A 426 -4.86 5.67 7.67
N HIS A 427 -5.64 4.93 6.87
CA HIS A 427 -7.04 4.59 7.10
C HIS A 427 -7.95 5.84 7.18
N LEU A 428 -7.59 6.93 6.51
CA LEU A 428 -8.28 8.20 6.61
C LEU A 428 -9.45 8.27 5.60
N PRO A 429 -10.68 8.60 6.04
CA PRO A 429 -11.75 8.93 5.11
C PRO A 429 -11.59 10.38 4.65
N ILE A 430 -10.68 10.62 3.71
CA ILE A 430 -10.50 11.96 3.14
C ILE A 430 -11.61 12.23 2.11
N ASN A 431 -11.86 13.51 1.83
CA ASN A 431 -12.97 13.97 0.98
C ASN A 431 -14.40 13.88 1.55
N THR A 432 -14.57 13.64 2.86
CA THR A 432 -15.87 13.77 3.54
C THR A 432 -16.45 15.18 3.52
N GLU A 433 -15.58 16.21 3.44
CA GLU A 433 -15.95 17.64 3.42
C GLU A 433 -15.71 18.31 2.05
N GLY A 434 -15.40 17.53 1.00
CA GLY A 434 -15.07 18.02 -0.34
C GLY A 434 -13.67 17.62 -0.80
N LEU A 435 -13.33 17.94 -2.06
CA LEU A 435 -12.05 17.52 -2.65
C LEU A 435 -10.85 18.19 -1.97
N ASN A 436 -9.87 17.38 -1.61
CA ASN A 436 -8.55 17.86 -1.20
C ASN A 436 -7.71 18.01 -2.46
N VAL A 437 -7.37 19.26 -2.81
CA VAL A 437 -6.64 19.56 -4.06
C VAL A 437 -5.32 20.24 -3.72
N VAL A 438 -4.23 19.61 -4.13
CA VAL A 438 -2.86 20.10 -3.98
C VAL A 438 -2.44 20.85 -5.25
N ASP A 439 -1.65 21.91 -5.05
CA ASP A 439 -1.19 22.84 -6.10
C ASP A 439 -2.28 23.33 -7.07
N LYS A 440 -3.53 23.38 -6.59
CA LYS A 440 -4.75 23.77 -7.32
C LYS A 440 -5.11 22.87 -8.51
N SER A 441 -4.47 21.72 -8.69
CA SER A 441 -4.66 20.86 -9.87
C SER A 441 -4.74 19.36 -9.57
N VAL A 442 -4.16 18.86 -8.47
CA VAL A 442 -4.09 17.42 -8.20
C VAL A 442 -4.99 17.03 -7.01
N PRO A 443 -6.13 16.36 -7.25
CA PRO A 443 -6.96 15.82 -6.18
C PRO A 443 -6.29 14.61 -5.50
N ILE A 444 -6.46 14.49 -4.18
CA ILE A 444 -6.04 13.32 -3.40
C ILE A 444 -7.28 12.66 -2.78
N LEU A 445 -7.40 11.34 -2.98
CA LEU A 445 -8.56 10.52 -2.58
C LEU A 445 -8.13 9.33 -1.71
N GLU A 446 -8.93 8.98 -0.70
CA GLU A 446 -8.73 7.83 0.21
C GLU A 446 -10.09 7.48 0.85
N ALA A 447 -10.38 6.19 1.03
CA ALA A 447 -11.71 5.68 1.38
C ALA A 447 -11.80 5.09 2.80
N GLY A 448 -10.98 5.58 3.73
CA GLY A 448 -10.93 5.05 5.10
C GLY A 448 -10.26 3.67 5.12
N ALA A 449 -10.82 2.71 5.87
CA ALA A 449 -10.33 1.32 5.90
C ALA A 449 -11.46 0.34 6.23
N LYS A 450 -11.18 -0.97 6.14
CA LYS A 450 -12.04 -2.10 6.56
C LYS A 450 -13.46 -2.03 6.00
N GLY A 451 -13.58 -1.59 4.75
CA GLY A 451 -14.86 -1.39 4.06
C GLY A 451 -15.77 -0.39 4.78
N SER A 452 -15.21 0.66 5.38
CA SER A 452 -16.01 1.75 5.95
C SER A 452 -16.71 2.55 4.84
N HIS A 453 -16.02 2.80 3.73
CA HIS A 453 -16.54 3.52 2.58
C HIS A 453 -16.07 2.85 1.27
N LEU A 454 -16.80 3.15 0.20
CA LEU A 454 -16.36 3.01 -1.19
C LEU A 454 -16.16 4.42 -1.74
N GLY A 455 -14.96 4.73 -2.22
CA GLY A 455 -14.67 5.98 -2.91
C GLY A 455 -15.23 5.96 -4.32
N GLU A 456 -15.83 7.07 -4.75
CA GLU A 456 -16.28 7.27 -6.13
C GLU A 456 -15.76 8.62 -6.63
N ALA A 457 -14.94 8.59 -7.67
CA ALA A 457 -14.50 9.76 -8.41
C ALA A 457 -15.07 9.74 -9.84
N VAL A 458 -15.51 10.90 -10.33
CA VAL A 458 -16.00 11.09 -11.69
C VAL A 458 -15.17 12.16 -12.36
N TYR A 459 -14.41 11.74 -13.35
CA TYR A 459 -13.53 12.56 -14.17
C TYR A 459 -14.23 12.86 -15.50
N SER A 460 -14.68 14.09 -15.68
CA SER A 460 -15.25 14.56 -16.95
C SER A 460 -14.15 15.12 -17.83
N LEU A 461 -14.00 14.56 -19.03
CA LEU A 461 -12.93 14.84 -19.98
C LEU A 461 -13.51 15.39 -21.27
N LEU A 462 -12.94 16.49 -21.76
CA LEU A 462 -13.25 17.08 -23.06
C LEU A 462 -11.97 17.29 -23.84
N GLN A 463 -11.83 16.60 -24.97
CA GLN A 463 -10.71 16.79 -25.88
C GLN A 463 -10.89 18.11 -26.65
N THR A 464 -9.92 19.02 -26.54
CA THR A 464 -9.93 20.33 -27.23
C THR A 464 -8.70 20.48 -28.13
N GLU A 465 -8.68 21.50 -29.01
CA GLU A 465 -7.49 21.85 -29.80
C GLU A 465 -6.26 22.13 -28.91
N GLU A 466 -6.47 22.60 -27.67
CA GLU A 466 -5.42 22.95 -26.70
C GLU A 466 -5.00 21.77 -25.80
N GLY A 467 -5.64 20.60 -25.95
CA GLY A 467 -5.43 19.42 -25.11
C GLY A 467 -6.68 18.99 -24.35
N LEU A 468 -6.52 18.00 -23.46
CA LEU A 468 -7.60 17.41 -22.70
C LEU A 468 -7.97 18.31 -21.51
N ARG A 469 -9.18 18.87 -21.51
CA ARG A 469 -9.72 19.60 -20.35
C ARG A 469 -10.39 18.61 -19.40
N SER A 470 -10.16 18.80 -18.11
CA SER A 470 -10.67 17.90 -17.08
C SER A 470 -11.42 18.61 -15.97
N HIS A 471 -12.37 17.89 -15.39
CA HIS A 471 -13.01 18.25 -14.12
C HIS A 471 -13.28 16.97 -13.33
N LEU A 472 -12.76 16.90 -12.10
CA LEU A 472 -13.00 15.79 -11.19
C LEU A 472 -14.00 16.20 -10.10
N THR A 473 -14.93 15.31 -9.80
CA THR A 473 -15.72 15.32 -8.56
C THR A 473 -15.49 14.00 -7.83
N ALA A 474 -15.54 13.98 -6.50
CA ALA A 474 -15.48 12.73 -5.74
C ALA A 474 -16.37 12.78 -4.50
N ARG A 475 -16.72 11.59 -4.01
CA ARG A 475 -17.43 11.38 -2.74
C ARG A 475 -17.07 10.03 -2.13
N LEU A 476 -17.31 9.90 -0.83
CA LEU A 476 -17.29 8.62 -0.14
C LEU A 476 -18.72 8.09 0.04
N ILE A 477 -18.94 6.84 -0.35
CA ILE A 477 -20.18 6.11 -0.14
C ILE A 477 -20.02 5.26 1.12
N PRO A 478 -20.66 5.60 2.25
CA PRO A 478 -20.53 4.81 3.47
C PRO A 478 -21.19 3.44 3.30
N LEU A 479 -20.49 2.37 3.68
CA LEU A 479 -21.06 1.02 3.68
C LEU A 479 -21.80 0.76 4.98
N LYS A 480 -22.96 0.14 4.85
CA LYS A 480 -23.86 -0.10 5.99
C LYS A 480 -23.36 -1.27 6.81
N LYS A 481 -23.65 -1.26 8.11
CA LYS A 481 -23.47 -2.42 9.00
C LYS A 481 -24.76 -3.23 9.05
N ARG A 482 -24.68 -4.55 9.21
CA ARG A 482 -25.84 -5.39 9.48
C ARG A 482 -26.30 -5.25 10.93
N ASP A 483 -27.61 -5.16 11.14
CA ASP A 483 -28.23 -5.34 12.46
C ASP A 483 -29.65 -5.92 12.31
N ASP A 484 -29.73 -7.26 12.27
CA ASP A 484 -30.98 -8.03 12.13
C ASP A 484 -31.99 -7.81 13.28
N ARG A 485 -31.59 -7.09 14.33
CA ARG A 485 -32.48 -6.76 15.46
C ARG A 485 -33.34 -5.53 15.17
N VAL A 486 -32.98 -4.75 14.14
CA VAL A 486 -33.71 -3.54 13.73
C VAL A 486 -34.81 -3.93 12.75
N GLY A 487 -36.07 -3.77 13.17
CA GLY A 487 -37.24 -4.15 12.38
C GLY A 487 -37.56 -3.15 11.27
N THR A 488 -38.32 -3.59 10.25
CA THR A 488 -38.71 -2.75 9.08
C THR A 488 -39.54 -1.52 9.44
N ASP A 489 -40.12 -1.48 10.64
CA ASP A 489 -40.88 -0.36 11.18
C ASP A 489 -40.03 0.67 11.93
N ASP A 490 -38.75 0.37 12.16
CA ASP A 490 -37.80 1.29 12.80
C ASP A 490 -37.38 2.42 11.84
N PRO A 491 -37.39 3.70 12.28
CA PRO A 491 -36.95 4.82 11.43
C PRO A 491 -35.50 4.70 10.95
N ASP A 492 -34.64 3.96 11.66
CA ASP A 492 -33.23 3.77 11.31
C ASP A 492 -32.99 2.52 10.46
N TYR A 493 -34.04 1.75 10.09
CA TYR A 493 -33.90 0.51 9.31
C TYR A 493 -33.07 0.71 8.04
N GLY A 494 -33.28 1.81 7.31
CA GLY A 494 -32.54 2.12 6.09
C GLY A 494 -31.04 2.39 6.26
N ASN A 495 -30.57 2.62 7.49
CA ASN A 495 -29.16 2.86 7.81
C ASN A 495 -28.36 1.56 7.96
N TYR A 496 -29.03 0.40 8.04
CA TYR A 496 -28.42 -0.92 8.15
C TYR A 496 -28.42 -1.66 6.82
N GLU A 497 -27.49 -2.59 6.66
CA GLU A 497 -27.40 -3.47 5.50
C GLU A 497 -28.61 -4.40 5.44
N HIS A 498 -29.17 -4.57 4.24
CA HIS A 498 -30.17 -5.57 3.91
C HIS A 498 -29.73 -6.42 2.72
N ASP A 499 -30.45 -7.50 2.44
CA ASP A 499 -30.14 -8.39 1.31
C ASP A 499 -30.20 -7.63 -0.04
N ASP A 500 -31.01 -6.58 -0.11
CA ASP A 500 -31.10 -5.66 -1.25
C ASP A 500 -29.94 -4.63 -1.31
N ASP A 501 -29.01 -4.61 -0.37
CA ASP A 501 -27.79 -3.79 -0.42
C ASP A 501 -26.57 -4.58 -0.93
N ILE A 502 -26.66 -5.90 -1.05
CA ILE A 502 -25.55 -6.79 -1.44
C ILE A 502 -25.76 -7.46 -2.80
N ASP A 503 -24.70 -7.98 -3.40
CA ASP A 503 -24.76 -8.80 -4.61
C ASP A 503 -24.88 -10.29 -4.23
N MET A 504 -26.11 -10.81 -4.26
CA MET A 504 -26.43 -12.18 -3.85
C MET A 504 -25.78 -13.25 -4.75
N GLU A 505 -25.58 -12.96 -6.03
CA GLU A 505 -24.92 -13.89 -6.95
C GLU A 505 -23.44 -14.01 -6.60
N PHE A 506 -22.76 -12.88 -6.37
CA PHE A 506 -21.38 -12.83 -5.90
C PHE A 506 -21.21 -13.52 -4.55
N GLU A 507 -22.10 -13.26 -3.58
CA GLU A 507 -22.07 -13.95 -2.29
C GLU A 507 -22.18 -15.47 -2.45
N SER A 508 -23.11 -15.94 -3.26
CA SER A 508 -23.34 -17.39 -3.42
C SER A 508 -22.28 -18.10 -4.26
N THR A 509 -21.66 -17.43 -5.23
CA THR A 509 -20.75 -18.06 -6.21
C THR A 509 -19.26 -17.86 -5.89
N VAL A 510 -18.90 -16.77 -5.20
CA VAL A 510 -17.52 -16.43 -4.89
C VAL A 510 -17.26 -16.48 -3.39
N MET A 511 -18.09 -15.79 -2.59
CA MET A 511 -17.83 -15.68 -1.15
C MET A 511 -18.17 -16.95 -0.38
N ALA A 512 -19.27 -17.64 -0.70
CA ALA A 512 -19.67 -18.87 -0.02
C ALA A 512 -18.58 -19.98 -0.05
N PRO A 513 -17.90 -20.23 -1.19
CA PRO A 513 -16.72 -21.09 -1.21
C PRO A 513 -15.59 -20.63 -0.28
N LEU A 514 -15.28 -19.32 -0.25
CA LEU A 514 -14.26 -18.76 0.64
C LEU A 514 -14.66 -18.90 2.11
N TYR A 515 -15.93 -18.70 2.45
CA TYR A 515 -16.45 -18.94 3.80
C TYR A 515 -16.28 -20.40 4.21
N ALA A 516 -16.55 -21.36 3.31
CA ALA A 516 -16.38 -22.77 3.62
C ALA A 516 -14.90 -23.13 3.89
N LEU A 517 -13.97 -22.61 3.09
CA LEU A 517 -12.53 -22.78 3.34
C LEU A 517 -12.11 -22.19 4.68
N LEU A 518 -12.62 -20.99 4.99
CA LEU A 518 -12.33 -20.33 6.26
C LEU A 518 -12.92 -21.11 7.43
N ASP A 519 -14.16 -21.58 7.32
CA ASP A 519 -14.82 -22.37 8.37
C ASP A 519 -14.02 -23.65 8.65
N ASP A 520 -13.56 -24.37 7.62
CA ASP A 520 -12.71 -25.55 7.76
C ASP A 520 -11.39 -25.20 8.48
N LYS A 521 -10.77 -24.06 8.13
CA LYS A 521 -9.55 -23.57 8.77
C LYS A 521 -9.75 -23.19 10.23
N LEU A 522 -10.87 -22.53 10.52
CA LEU A 522 -11.26 -22.10 11.87
C LEU A 522 -11.55 -23.32 12.78
N GLN A 523 -12.04 -24.42 12.22
CA GLN A 523 -12.26 -25.68 12.96
C GLN A 523 -10.99 -26.54 13.11
N GLU A 524 -9.84 -26.13 12.59
CA GLU A 524 -8.58 -26.85 12.76
C GLU A 524 -8.24 -26.98 14.26
N VAL A 525 -8.07 -28.21 14.73
CA VAL A 525 -7.61 -28.47 16.11
C VAL A 525 -6.12 -28.13 16.20
N ILE A 526 -5.79 -27.17 17.05
CA ILE A 526 -4.41 -26.68 17.26
C ILE A 526 -3.78 -27.23 18.55
N GLY A 527 -4.58 -27.79 19.47
CA GLY A 527 -4.09 -28.39 20.71
C GLY A 527 -5.23 -28.93 21.58
N THR A 528 -4.96 -29.16 22.86
CA THR A 528 -5.98 -29.52 23.86
C THR A 528 -5.99 -28.54 25.04
N VAL A 529 -7.10 -28.46 25.76
CA VAL A 529 -7.25 -27.55 26.91
C VAL A 529 -7.23 -28.35 28.23
N GLY A 530 -6.44 -27.87 29.19
CA GLY A 530 -6.38 -28.45 30.54
C GLY A 530 -7.70 -28.40 31.30
N SER A 531 -7.73 -29.03 32.48
CA SER A 531 -8.96 -29.19 33.26
C SER A 531 -9.33 -27.99 34.15
N SER A 532 -8.50 -26.95 34.21
CA SER A 532 -8.68 -25.82 35.12
C SER A 532 -9.84 -24.92 34.68
N GLY A 533 -10.80 -24.66 35.57
CA GLY A 533 -11.90 -23.72 35.31
C GLY A 533 -11.45 -22.27 35.09
N GLU A 534 -10.24 -21.93 35.52
CA GLU A 534 -9.61 -20.61 35.35
C GLU A 534 -9.29 -20.27 33.88
N LEU A 535 -9.27 -21.28 33.01
CA LEU A 535 -9.08 -21.10 31.56
C LEU A 535 -10.33 -20.56 30.86
N SER A 536 -11.52 -20.73 31.45
CA SER A 536 -12.79 -20.41 30.81
C SER A 536 -12.96 -18.92 30.51
N THR A 537 -13.74 -18.62 29.46
CA THR A 537 -14.13 -17.24 29.10
C THR A 537 -14.77 -16.48 30.25
N GLU A 538 -15.64 -17.14 31.03
CA GLU A 538 -16.27 -16.52 32.21
C GLU A 538 -15.21 -16.04 33.22
N LYS A 539 -14.20 -16.88 33.51
CA LYS A 539 -13.14 -16.53 34.45
C LYS A 539 -12.20 -15.47 33.91
N ASN A 540 -11.76 -15.58 32.66
CA ASN A 540 -10.91 -14.55 32.09
C ASN A 540 -11.60 -13.17 32.07
N ILE A 541 -12.87 -13.10 31.67
CA ILE A 541 -13.65 -11.84 31.66
C ILE A 541 -13.76 -11.24 33.07
N ALA A 542 -13.99 -12.09 34.08
CA ALA A 542 -14.11 -11.63 35.46
C ALA A 542 -12.78 -11.09 36.02
N ASP A 543 -11.65 -11.67 35.61
CA ASP A 543 -10.37 -11.45 36.27
C ASP A 543 -9.44 -10.44 35.56
N ARG A 544 -9.52 -10.30 34.21
CA ARG A 544 -8.52 -9.59 33.40
C ARG A 544 -8.22 -8.15 33.79
N TYR A 545 -9.19 -7.45 34.38
CA TYR A 545 -9.03 -6.06 34.83
C TYR A 545 -8.75 -5.93 36.33
N VAL A 546 -8.95 -7.00 37.09
CA VAL A 546 -8.89 -7.00 38.56
C VAL A 546 -7.70 -7.79 39.09
N GLY A 547 -6.89 -8.41 38.24
CA GLY A 547 -5.67 -9.10 38.65
C GLY A 547 -5.07 -10.04 37.61
N GLU A 548 -4.27 -10.99 38.11
CA GLU A 548 -3.61 -12.03 37.32
C GLU A 548 -4.62 -12.96 36.64
N THR A 549 -4.42 -13.29 35.36
CA THR A 549 -5.22 -14.31 34.65
C THR A 549 -4.35 -15.42 34.06
N VAL A 550 -4.91 -16.63 34.02
CA VAL A 550 -4.25 -17.80 33.44
C VAL A 550 -3.96 -17.61 31.95
N ILE A 551 -4.92 -17.04 31.22
CA ILE A 551 -4.80 -16.83 29.77
C ILE A 551 -3.70 -15.83 29.45
N ALA A 552 -3.68 -14.67 30.11
CA ALA A 552 -2.66 -13.66 29.85
C ALA A 552 -1.26 -14.13 30.29
N ASN A 553 -1.16 -14.91 31.37
CA ASN A 553 0.10 -15.52 31.78
C ASN A 553 0.66 -16.44 30.70
N PHE A 554 -0.17 -17.36 30.19
CA PHE A 554 0.19 -18.27 29.11
C PHE A 554 0.62 -17.52 27.84
N MET A 555 -0.16 -16.52 27.42
CA MET A 555 0.14 -15.70 26.24
C MET A 555 1.52 -15.05 26.32
N ASN A 556 1.82 -14.38 27.44
CA ASN A 556 3.09 -13.69 27.60
C ASN A 556 4.26 -14.69 27.75
N ASP A 557 4.07 -15.79 28.47
CA ASP A 557 5.11 -16.83 28.60
C ASP A 557 5.43 -17.48 27.24
N ALA A 558 4.42 -17.65 26.37
CA ALA A 558 4.58 -18.15 25.01
C ALA A 558 5.42 -17.21 24.14
N ILE A 559 5.19 -15.89 24.21
CA ILE A 559 5.99 -14.91 23.46
C ILE A 559 7.44 -14.91 23.91
N VAL A 560 7.72 -14.96 25.22
CA VAL A 560 9.09 -15.07 25.70
C VAL A 560 9.75 -16.34 25.15
N ALA A 561 9.04 -17.47 25.16
CA ALA A 561 9.55 -18.73 24.63
C ALA A 561 9.83 -18.68 23.12
N GLN A 562 8.91 -18.14 22.31
CA GLN A 562 9.06 -18.02 20.85
C GLN A 562 10.10 -16.99 20.43
N SER A 563 10.40 -16.01 21.29
CA SER A 563 11.31 -14.91 20.94
C SER A 563 12.74 -15.32 20.56
N VAL A 564 13.13 -16.57 20.85
CA VAL A 564 14.42 -17.14 20.40
C VAL A 564 14.53 -17.21 18.88
N ASP A 565 13.40 -17.30 18.19
CA ASP A 565 13.29 -17.40 16.73
C ASP A 565 12.86 -16.08 16.06
N PHE A 566 12.72 -15.00 16.84
CA PHE A 566 12.39 -13.68 16.28
C PHE A 566 13.49 -13.19 15.34
N PRO A 567 13.12 -12.48 14.26
CA PRO A 567 14.10 -11.93 13.33
C PRO A 567 15.02 -10.95 14.05
N GLU A 568 16.31 -10.98 13.71
CA GLU A 568 17.26 -9.99 14.19
C GLU A 568 16.93 -8.60 13.62
N LYS A 569 17.12 -7.54 14.42
CA LYS A 569 17.02 -6.14 13.98
C LYS A 569 18.40 -5.50 14.07
N ASP A 570 18.86 -4.92 12.96
CA ASP A 570 20.20 -4.30 12.86
C ASP A 570 21.35 -5.22 13.31
N GLY A 571 21.21 -6.52 13.06
CA GLY A 571 22.17 -7.55 13.47
C GLY A 571 22.19 -7.83 14.98
N GLN A 572 21.16 -7.40 15.72
CA GLN A 572 20.97 -7.70 17.13
C GLN A 572 19.79 -8.65 17.33
N SER A 573 19.96 -9.58 18.27
CA SER A 573 18.88 -10.47 18.70
C SER A 573 17.74 -9.67 19.32
N GLN A 574 16.52 -10.01 18.93
CA GLN A 574 15.29 -9.50 19.52
C GLN A 574 14.71 -10.47 20.57
N GLN A 575 15.54 -11.36 21.12
CA GLN A 575 15.12 -12.26 22.20
C GLN A 575 14.59 -11.44 23.38
N VAL A 576 13.41 -11.83 23.85
CA VAL A 576 12.60 -11.06 24.81
C VAL A 576 12.90 -11.52 26.23
N ASP A 577 13.11 -10.57 27.14
CA ASP A 577 13.25 -10.81 28.58
C ASP A 577 11.89 -10.81 29.30
N ILE A 578 10.95 -9.98 28.83
CA ILE A 578 9.60 -9.85 29.40
C ILE A 578 8.61 -9.61 28.26
N ALA A 579 7.52 -10.37 28.22
CA ALA A 579 6.39 -10.07 27.33
C ALA A 579 5.22 -9.48 28.12
N ILE A 580 4.52 -8.56 27.47
CA ILE A 580 3.46 -7.76 28.07
C ILE A 580 2.27 -7.69 27.13
N PHE A 581 1.07 -7.85 27.69
CA PHE A 581 -0.17 -7.68 26.93
C PHE A 581 -1.26 -7.02 27.80
N ASN A 582 -2.02 -6.10 27.20
CA ASN A 582 -3.10 -5.38 27.87
C ASN A 582 -4.33 -6.28 28.07
N ALA A 583 -4.98 -6.11 29.22
CA ALA A 583 -6.20 -6.80 29.61
C ALA A 583 -7.35 -6.63 28.60
N SER A 584 -7.47 -5.45 28.01
CA SER A 584 -8.49 -5.12 27.00
C SER A 584 -8.29 -5.86 25.68
N GLY A 585 -7.08 -6.33 25.38
CA GLY A 585 -6.78 -7.17 24.21
C GLY A 585 -7.17 -8.64 24.39
N VAL A 586 -7.37 -9.11 25.63
CA VAL A 586 -7.75 -10.49 25.94
C VAL A 586 -9.27 -10.61 26.07
N SER A 587 -9.92 -10.94 24.96
CA SER A 587 -11.37 -10.94 24.79
C SER A 587 -12.09 -12.12 25.44
N GLY A 588 -11.43 -13.28 25.52
CA GLY A 588 -12.04 -14.53 25.97
C GLY A 588 -11.07 -15.48 26.68
N GLY A 589 -11.53 -16.70 26.92
CA GLY A 589 -10.74 -17.82 27.40
C GLY A 589 -11.03 -19.05 26.54
N VAL A 590 -10.63 -20.22 27.02
CA VAL A 590 -10.81 -21.50 26.32
C VAL A 590 -11.58 -22.49 27.20
N GLU A 591 -12.39 -23.36 26.59
CA GLU A 591 -13.25 -24.27 27.34
C GLU A 591 -12.42 -25.41 27.98
N PRO A 592 -12.50 -25.62 29.31
CA PRO A 592 -11.72 -26.67 29.96
C PRO A 592 -12.10 -28.09 29.52
N ASN A 593 -11.10 -28.98 29.41
CA ASN A 593 -11.27 -30.37 28.96
C ASN A 593 -11.84 -30.53 27.54
N SER A 594 -11.52 -29.60 26.63
CA SER A 594 -11.90 -29.70 25.22
C SER A 594 -10.68 -29.85 24.31
N ASP A 595 -10.94 -30.23 23.06
CA ASP A 595 -10.03 -29.91 21.97
C ASP A 595 -10.02 -28.38 21.79
N LEU A 596 -8.86 -27.83 21.44
CA LEU A 596 -8.70 -26.40 21.16
C LEU A 596 -8.64 -26.19 19.65
N THR A 597 -9.62 -25.51 19.09
CA THR A 597 -9.60 -25.12 17.67
C THR A 597 -8.93 -23.77 17.47
N PHE A 598 -8.56 -23.46 16.23
CA PHE A 598 -8.10 -22.13 15.85
C PHE A 598 -9.15 -21.07 16.22
N ASN A 599 -10.43 -21.32 15.95
CA ASN A 599 -11.52 -20.39 16.26
C ASN A 599 -11.67 -20.11 17.75
N ASP A 600 -11.48 -21.14 18.59
CA ASP A 600 -11.51 -20.97 20.04
C ASP A 600 -10.42 -20.00 20.49
N TRP A 601 -9.19 -20.13 19.96
CA TRP A 601 -8.10 -19.22 20.27
C TRP A 601 -8.28 -17.83 19.65
N TYR A 602 -8.81 -17.75 18.44
CA TYR A 602 -9.19 -16.47 17.83
C TYR A 602 -10.20 -15.71 18.70
N GLY A 603 -11.13 -16.42 19.35
CA GLY A 603 -12.05 -15.84 20.34
C GLY A 603 -11.36 -15.28 21.60
N VAL A 604 -10.18 -15.79 21.96
CA VAL A 604 -9.35 -15.26 23.05
C VAL A 604 -8.72 -13.93 22.67
N MET A 605 -8.10 -13.87 21.48
CA MET A 605 -7.38 -12.71 20.98
C MET A 605 -7.73 -12.45 19.50
N PRO A 606 -8.83 -11.74 19.20
CA PRO A 606 -9.29 -11.55 17.82
C PRO A 606 -8.49 -10.47 17.06
N TYR A 607 -7.60 -9.75 17.74
CA TYR A 607 -6.84 -8.65 17.16
C TYR A 607 -5.55 -9.13 16.50
N ALA A 608 -5.12 -8.45 15.44
CA ALA A 608 -3.87 -8.71 14.72
C ALA A 608 -2.75 -7.77 15.20
N ASP A 609 -2.60 -7.63 16.51
CA ASP A 609 -1.56 -6.77 17.09
C ASP A 609 -0.17 -7.31 16.72
N MET A 610 0.68 -6.42 16.22
CA MET A 610 2.07 -6.75 15.89
C MET A 610 2.93 -6.76 17.16
N ILE A 611 3.91 -7.67 17.22
CA ILE A 611 4.87 -7.73 18.32
C ILE A 611 5.94 -6.68 18.09
N VAL A 612 6.03 -5.74 19.02
CA VAL A 612 7.06 -4.70 19.05
C VAL A 612 7.97 -4.96 20.24
N VAL A 613 9.28 -5.01 19.99
CA VAL A 613 10.31 -5.15 21.01
C VAL A 613 10.90 -3.77 21.30
N THR A 614 10.89 -3.37 22.57
CA THR A 614 11.49 -2.13 23.05
C THR A 614 12.58 -2.42 24.08
N GLN A 615 13.65 -1.62 24.06
CA GLN A 615 14.68 -1.66 25.09
C GLN A 615 14.30 -0.74 26.24
N MET A 616 14.13 -1.32 27.42
CA MET A 616 13.77 -0.59 28.65
C MET A 616 14.81 -0.82 29.74
N THR A 617 15.18 0.26 30.43
CA THR A 617 15.95 0.17 31.66
C THR A 617 15.10 -0.37 32.81
N GLY A 618 15.72 -0.98 33.82
CA GLY A 618 15.01 -1.40 35.04
C GLY A 618 14.27 -0.24 35.72
N ALA A 619 14.80 0.99 35.63
CA ALA A 619 14.11 2.20 36.09
C ALA A 619 12.81 2.49 35.32
N GLN A 620 12.82 2.35 34.00
CA GLN A 620 11.63 2.52 33.15
C GLN A 620 10.61 1.41 33.41
N ILE A 621 11.06 0.15 33.55
CA ILE A 621 10.18 -0.98 33.90
C ILE A 621 9.52 -0.73 35.26
N LYS A 622 10.28 -0.29 36.27
CA LYS A 622 9.74 0.09 37.57
C LYS A 622 8.67 1.18 37.46
N ALA A 623 8.94 2.23 36.69
CA ALA A 623 7.99 3.33 36.48
C ALA A 623 6.70 2.86 35.79
N MET A 624 6.81 2.01 34.77
CA MET A 624 5.67 1.39 34.09
C MET A 624 4.85 0.52 35.05
N VAL A 625 5.48 -0.33 35.87
CA VAL A 625 4.79 -1.17 36.87
C VAL A 625 4.08 -0.33 37.92
N VAL A 626 4.68 0.77 38.36
CA VAL A 626 4.04 1.73 39.28
C VAL A 626 2.82 2.38 38.62
N SER A 627 2.91 2.80 37.36
CA SER A 627 1.75 3.29 36.60
C SER A 627 0.67 2.21 36.48
N ASN A 628 1.06 0.96 36.20
CA ASN A 628 0.13 -0.16 36.06
C ASN A 628 -0.65 -0.48 37.34
N ALA A 629 -0.02 -0.34 38.51
CA ALA A 629 -0.68 -0.57 39.80
C ALA A 629 -1.88 0.37 40.04
N GLN A 630 -1.87 1.57 39.45
CA GLN A 630 -2.96 2.54 39.55
C GLN A 630 -4.12 2.24 38.59
N ARG A 631 -3.92 1.35 37.61
CA ARG A 631 -4.88 1.04 36.52
C ARG A 631 -5.82 -0.12 36.85
N ILE A 632 -5.56 -0.86 37.91
CA ILE A 632 -6.37 -2.03 38.28
C ILE A 632 -7.82 -1.62 38.62
N ALA A 633 -8.79 -2.43 38.22
CA ALA A 633 -10.18 -2.28 38.67
C ALA A 633 -10.30 -2.71 40.13
N ARG A 634 -10.83 -1.82 40.97
CA ARG A 634 -10.84 -1.97 42.42
C ARG A 634 -12.19 -2.54 42.90
N PRO A 635 -12.24 -3.29 44.02
CA PRO A 635 -13.48 -3.91 44.50
C PRO A 635 -14.66 -2.93 44.63
N GLU A 636 -14.41 -1.71 45.11
CA GLU A 636 -15.43 -0.66 45.26
C GLU A 636 -15.99 -0.13 43.93
N GLU A 637 -15.31 -0.39 42.81
CA GLU A 637 -15.72 0.03 41.46
C GLU A 637 -16.54 -1.05 40.74
N LEU A 638 -16.67 -2.25 41.34
CA LEU A 638 -17.39 -3.39 40.77
C LEU A 638 -18.84 -3.51 41.28
N GLU A 639 -19.24 -2.65 42.21
CA GLU A 639 -20.56 -2.66 42.83
C GLU A 639 -21.28 -1.31 42.69
N GLY A 640 -22.62 -1.33 42.65
CA GLY A 640 -23.47 -0.14 42.59
C GLY A 640 -23.88 0.30 41.17
N ASP A 641 -24.62 1.42 41.10
CA ASP A 641 -25.25 1.90 39.86
C ASP A 641 -24.26 2.32 38.75
N ASN A 642 -23.00 2.57 39.11
CA ASN A 642 -21.91 2.96 38.20
C ASN A 642 -20.79 1.91 38.14
N ALA A 643 -21.11 0.65 38.47
CA ALA A 643 -20.13 -0.44 38.44
C ALA A 643 -19.48 -0.58 37.05
N LEU A 644 -18.18 -0.87 37.03
CA LEU A 644 -17.46 -1.18 35.80
C LEU A 644 -18.03 -2.44 35.16
N ASN A 645 -18.36 -2.34 33.87
CA ASN A 645 -18.76 -3.50 33.10
C ASN A 645 -17.53 -4.26 32.61
N LEU A 646 -17.07 -5.24 33.40
CA LEU A 646 -15.90 -6.05 33.06
C LEU A 646 -16.08 -6.91 31.80
N ALA A 647 -17.34 -7.21 31.42
CA ALA A 647 -17.64 -7.90 30.17
C ALA A 647 -17.44 -7.02 28.93
N GLY A 648 -17.41 -5.68 29.11
CA GLY A 648 -17.14 -4.72 28.06
C GLY A 648 -15.67 -4.27 28.04
N PHE A 649 -15.40 -3.31 27.14
CA PHE A 649 -14.12 -2.63 27.06
C PHE A 649 -13.95 -1.63 28.22
N VAL A 650 -12.92 -1.82 29.03
CA VAL A 650 -12.52 -0.89 30.10
C VAL A 650 -11.22 -0.20 29.70
N SER A 651 -11.31 1.08 29.34
CA SER A 651 -10.19 1.90 28.84
C SER A 651 -9.23 2.32 29.96
N ARG A 652 -8.55 1.35 30.58
CA ARG A 652 -7.51 1.57 31.59
C ARG A 652 -6.14 1.06 31.16
N GLY A 653 -6.07 0.17 30.17
CA GLY A 653 -4.80 -0.39 29.70
C GLY A 653 -4.05 -1.16 30.78
N PHE A 654 -4.74 -1.86 31.69
CA PHE A 654 -4.07 -2.69 32.69
C PHE A 654 -3.25 -3.79 32.00
N LEU A 655 -1.97 -3.91 32.37
CA LEU A 655 -1.02 -4.80 31.73
C LEU A 655 -0.85 -6.10 32.52
N ASN A 656 -0.76 -7.20 31.78
CA ASN A 656 -0.36 -8.53 32.26
C ASN A 656 1.04 -8.86 31.74
N PHE A 657 1.76 -9.73 32.44
CA PHE A 657 3.19 -9.96 32.21
C PHE A 657 3.54 -11.44 32.13
N SER A 658 4.67 -11.73 31.47
CA SER A 658 5.32 -13.04 31.56
C SER A 658 5.89 -13.29 32.98
N LYS A 659 6.19 -14.55 33.30
CA LYS A 659 6.56 -15.03 34.66
C LYS A 659 7.83 -14.40 35.24
N GLU A 660 8.65 -13.79 34.38
CA GLU A 660 9.91 -13.14 34.72
C GLU A 660 9.69 -11.91 35.60
N LEU A 661 8.57 -11.18 35.42
CA LEU A 661 8.23 -10.01 36.21
C LEU A 661 7.19 -10.35 37.28
N ARG A 662 7.48 -10.04 38.53
CA ARG A 662 6.56 -10.26 39.66
C ARG A 662 6.47 -9.05 40.56
N TYR A 663 5.27 -8.73 41.05
CA TYR A 663 5.07 -7.62 41.97
C TYR A 663 3.76 -7.74 42.75
N THR A 664 3.67 -6.97 43.84
CA THR A 664 2.45 -6.81 44.63
C THR A 664 1.88 -5.41 44.44
N ILE A 665 0.59 -5.34 44.10
CA ILE A 665 -0.21 -4.12 44.11
C ILE A 665 -0.84 -3.97 45.49
N LYS A 666 -0.51 -2.88 46.17
CA LYS A 666 -1.23 -2.46 47.36
C LYS A 666 -2.23 -1.38 46.99
N LEU A 667 -3.51 -1.67 47.15
CA LEU A 667 -4.61 -0.82 46.70
C LEU A 667 -4.66 0.51 47.46
N ASN A 668 -4.34 0.52 48.76
CA ASN A 668 -4.47 1.69 49.63
C ASN A 668 -5.87 2.33 49.51
N THR A 669 -6.01 3.64 49.74
CA THR A 669 -7.32 4.29 49.86
C THR A 669 -8.01 4.52 48.52
N ASP A 670 -7.24 4.75 47.45
CA ASP A 670 -7.73 5.04 46.11
C ASP A 670 -6.62 4.84 45.06
N ALA A 671 -6.96 4.90 43.78
CA ALA A 671 -6.02 4.68 42.67
C ALA A 671 -4.78 5.58 42.70
N THR A 672 -4.90 6.84 43.17
CA THR A 672 -3.74 7.77 43.23
C THR A 672 -2.72 7.37 44.29
N THR A 673 -3.17 6.61 45.29
CA THR A 673 -2.33 6.12 46.40
C THR A 673 -1.91 4.67 46.23
N ALA A 674 -2.40 3.96 45.20
CA ALA A 674 -1.98 2.60 44.91
C ALA A 674 -0.46 2.56 44.66
N ILE A 675 0.21 1.52 45.19
CA ILE A 675 1.65 1.33 45.00
C ILE A 675 1.95 -0.07 44.48
N ALA A 676 2.97 -0.16 43.63
CA ALA A 676 3.66 -1.41 43.36
C ALA A 676 4.81 -1.59 44.36
N GLN A 677 4.89 -2.77 44.97
CA GLN A 677 5.96 -3.15 45.89
C GLN A 677 6.44 -4.58 45.58
N ASP A 678 7.57 -4.97 46.19
CA ASP A 678 8.16 -6.29 46.01
C ASP A 678 8.39 -6.64 44.52
N ILE A 679 8.72 -5.62 43.72
CA ILE A 679 8.93 -5.76 42.28
C ILE A 679 10.24 -6.53 42.06
N THR A 680 10.14 -7.67 41.39
CA THR A 680 11.27 -8.49 40.99
C THR A 680 11.22 -8.77 39.50
N LEU A 681 12.40 -8.80 38.89
CA LEU A 681 12.60 -9.20 37.51
C LEU A 681 13.64 -10.32 37.50
N ASN A 682 13.33 -11.45 36.86
CA ASN A 682 14.19 -12.64 36.84
C ASN A 682 14.63 -13.08 38.25
N GLY A 683 13.72 -12.93 39.22
CA GLY A 683 13.94 -13.27 40.63
C GLY A 683 14.83 -12.32 41.42
N LYS A 684 15.29 -11.20 40.83
CA LYS A 684 16.08 -10.17 41.51
C LYS A 684 15.23 -8.93 41.79
N PRO A 685 15.41 -8.23 42.92
CA PRO A 685 14.74 -6.96 43.17
C PRO A 685 15.06 -5.94 42.08
N ILE A 686 14.04 -5.25 41.54
CA ILE A 686 14.24 -4.28 40.45
C ILE A 686 15.16 -3.12 40.84
N ASP A 687 15.22 -2.78 42.13
CA ASP A 687 16.09 -1.75 42.68
C ASP A 687 17.58 -2.08 42.59
N GLU A 688 17.93 -3.35 42.39
CA GLU A 688 19.30 -3.80 42.16
C GLU A 688 19.67 -3.78 40.66
N GLN A 689 18.71 -3.47 39.78
CA GLN A 689 18.83 -3.60 38.33
C GLN A 689 18.33 -2.36 37.57
N LEU A 690 18.26 -1.20 38.22
CA LEU A 690 17.67 0.01 37.63
C LEU A 690 18.38 0.48 36.36
N ASP A 691 19.68 0.27 36.27
CA ASP A 691 20.52 0.65 35.13
C ASP A 691 20.68 -0.47 34.09
N ASP A 692 20.24 -1.70 34.41
CA ASP A 692 20.25 -2.82 33.46
C ASP A 692 19.18 -2.56 32.37
N THR A 693 19.46 -2.99 31.15
CA THR A 693 18.54 -2.86 30.00
C THR A 693 17.99 -4.23 29.61
N PHE A 694 16.70 -4.27 29.28
CA PHE A 694 15.95 -5.48 28.96
C PHE A 694 15.17 -5.28 27.67
N ASN A 695 15.04 -6.35 26.88
CA ASN A 695 14.15 -6.40 25.73
C ASN A 695 12.74 -6.74 26.22
N VAL A 696 11.79 -5.85 25.98
CA VAL A 696 10.40 -5.99 26.43
C VAL A 696 9.48 -6.02 25.22
N ALA A 697 8.68 -7.06 25.08
CA ALA A 697 7.72 -7.21 23.99
C ALA A 697 6.33 -6.70 24.37
N PHE A 698 5.69 -5.98 23.46
CA PHE A 698 4.33 -5.47 23.56
C PHE A 698 3.55 -5.76 22.27
N GLY A 699 2.21 -5.69 22.35
CA GLY A 699 1.37 -5.43 21.18
C GLY A 699 1.46 -3.96 20.74
N ASP A 700 1.48 -3.72 19.43
CA ASP A 700 1.56 -2.38 18.81
C ASP A 700 0.48 -1.41 19.31
N TYR A 701 -0.72 -1.90 19.62
CA TYR A 701 -1.84 -1.10 20.14
C TYR A 701 -1.45 -0.25 21.36
N ILE A 702 -0.63 -0.80 22.25
CA ILE A 702 -0.23 -0.12 23.49
C ILE A 702 1.04 0.71 23.28
N VAL A 703 2.07 0.13 22.67
CA VAL A 703 3.40 0.76 22.63
C VAL A 703 3.53 1.79 21.50
N LEU A 704 3.00 1.52 20.31
CA LEU A 704 3.07 2.45 19.17
C LEU A 704 2.00 3.54 19.31
N ARG A 705 0.75 3.14 19.59
CA ARG A 705 -0.40 4.06 19.59
C ARG A 705 -0.59 4.77 20.94
N GLY A 706 0.11 4.32 21.98
CA GLY A 706 -0.04 4.83 23.33
C GLY A 706 -1.46 4.74 23.86
N ALA A 707 -2.23 3.74 23.39
CA ALA A 707 -3.65 3.61 23.68
C ALA A 707 -3.91 3.47 25.19
N GLU A 708 -5.13 3.80 25.61
CA GLU A 708 -5.57 3.71 27.01
C GLU A 708 -4.69 4.53 27.98
N GLY A 709 -4.08 5.62 27.49
CA GLY A 709 -3.25 6.53 28.27
C GLY A 709 -1.81 6.04 28.48
N TRP A 710 -1.28 5.18 27.63
CA TRP A 710 0.16 4.81 27.63
C TRP A 710 1.03 5.76 26.80
N ASN A 711 0.52 6.94 26.47
CA ASN A 711 1.19 8.07 25.81
C ASN A 711 1.47 9.25 26.75
N GLY A 712 1.53 9.01 28.07
CA GLY A 712 1.71 10.10 29.04
C GLY A 712 0.47 10.95 29.31
N GLU A 713 -0.69 10.57 28.78
CA GLU A 713 -1.96 11.25 29.04
C GLU A 713 -2.73 10.67 30.24
N LYS A 714 -3.86 11.30 30.55
CA LYS A 714 -4.80 10.83 31.58
C LYS A 714 -5.33 9.43 31.24
N VAL A 715 -5.41 8.58 32.27
CA VAL A 715 -6.00 7.24 32.12
C VAL A 715 -7.53 7.32 32.19
N GLY A 716 -8.21 6.57 31.33
CA GLY A 716 -9.66 6.59 31.18
C GLY A 716 -10.44 5.81 32.25
N ALA A 717 -11.71 5.52 31.93
CA ALA A 717 -12.62 4.70 32.72
C ALA A 717 -12.75 5.11 34.21
N GLY A 718 -12.93 6.41 34.45
CA GLY A 718 -13.30 6.95 35.76
C GLY A 718 -12.15 7.16 36.74
N LEU A 719 -10.89 6.95 36.33
CA LEU A 719 -9.75 7.25 37.18
C LEU A 719 -9.59 8.77 37.39
N PRO A 720 -9.08 9.21 38.56
CA PRO A 720 -8.87 10.63 38.84
C PRO A 720 -7.90 11.26 37.84
N ASP A 721 -8.13 12.55 37.53
CA ASP A 721 -7.28 13.35 36.63
C ASP A 721 -5.78 13.37 36.97
N GLY A 722 -5.43 13.06 38.22
CA GLY A 722 -4.04 12.96 38.69
C GLY A 722 -3.35 11.63 38.36
N VAL A 723 -4.08 10.64 37.85
CA VAL A 723 -3.51 9.37 37.37
C VAL A 723 -3.10 9.56 35.91
N ILE A 724 -1.83 9.83 35.72
CA ILE A 724 -1.20 10.00 34.42
C ILE A 724 -0.43 8.73 34.08
N GLY A 725 -0.58 8.26 32.85
CA GLY A 725 0.14 7.07 32.41
C GLY A 725 1.63 7.30 32.19
N PHE A 726 2.39 6.21 32.22
CA PHE A 726 3.73 6.22 31.67
C PHE A 726 3.67 6.33 30.14
N ASP A 727 4.60 7.06 29.54
CA ASP A 727 4.64 7.28 28.09
C ASP A 727 5.55 6.27 27.40
N LEU A 728 4.94 5.18 26.91
CA LEU A 728 5.60 4.16 26.12
C LEU A 728 5.97 4.65 24.71
N THR A 729 5.31 5.70 24.20
CA THR A 729 5.51 6.17 22.83
C THR A 729 6.88 6.84 22.62
N THR A 730 7.54 7.19 23.71
CA THR A 730 8.88 7.80 23.71
C THR A 730 10.03 6.80 23.70
N LEU A 731 9.72 5.50 23.81
CA LEU A 731 10.73 4.44 23.88
C LEU A 731 11.21 4.03 22.47
N PRO A 732 12.44 3.50 22.34
CA PRO A 732 12.88 2.91 21.08
C PRO A 732 12.02 1.69 20.74
N MET A 733 11.57 1.56 19.50
CA MET A 733 10.64 0.52 19.06
C MET A 733 11.23 -0.25 17.87
N ASN A 734 11.27 -1.56 17.99
CA ASN A 734 11.62 -2.46 16.90
C ASN A 734 10.42 -3.35 16.59
N ASP A 735 9.78 -3.11 15.45
CA ASP A 735 8.76 -4.03 14.93
C ASP A 735 9.44 -5.34 14.49
N THR A 736 8.86 -6.46 14.91
CA THR A 736 9.32 -7.79 14.53
C THR A 736 8.73 -8.26 13.20
N GLY A 737 7.63 -7.66 12.73
CA GLY A 737 6.83 -8.18 11.62
C GLY A 737 5.99 -9.41 11.99
N LEU A 738 5.95 -9.79 13.26
CA LEU A 738 5.21 -10.97 13.74
C LEU A 738 3.91 -10.54 14.41
N VAL A 739 2.82 -11.23 14.10
CA VAL A 739 1.52 -11.03 14.75
C VAL A 739 1.48 -11.81 16.07
N TYR A 740 1.15 -11.14 17.17
CA TYR A 740 1.18 -11.70 18.52
C TYR A 740 0.33 -12.98 18.66
N ARG A 741 -0.88 -12.99 18.09
CA ARG A 741 -1.75 -14.19 18.07
C ARG A 741 -1.08 -15.38 17.38
N ASN A 742 -0.39 -15.14 16.26
CA ASN A 742 0.17 -16.19 15.43
C ASN A 742 1.31 -16.91 16.17
N GLU A 743 2.15 -16.17 16.86
CA GLU A 743 3.23 -16.73 17.69
C GLU A 743 2.67 -17.60 18.83
N ILE A 744 1.56 -17.18 19.46
CA ILE A 744 0.92 -18.01 20.48
C ILE A 744 0.33 -19.29 19.87
N ILE A 745 -0.32 -19.22 18.71
CA ILE A 745 -0.87 -20.40 18.03
C ILE A 745 0.26 -21.36 17.62
N ALA A 746 1.39 -20.84 17.14
CA ALA A 746 2.58 -21.63 16.84
C ALA A 746 3.08 -22.36 18.10
N TYR A 747 3.18 -21.65 19.23
CA TYR A 747 3.54 -22.25 20.52
C TYR A 747 2.53 -23.31 20.98
N ILE A 748 1.23 -23.07 20.85
CA ILE A 748 0.19 -24.06 21.18
C ILE A 748 0.36 -25.33 20.34
N LYS A 749 0.60 -25.20 19.03
CA LYS A 749 0.82 -26.34 18.13
C LYS A 749 2.09 -27.12 18.50
N GLU A 750 3.14 -26.41 18.90
CA GLU A 750 4.40 -27.02 19.32
C GLU A 750 4.27 -27.80 20.64
N GLN A 751 3.63 -27.18 21.66
CA GLN A 751 3.47 -27.80 22.98
C GLN A 751 2.31 -28.80 23.04
N GLY A 752 1.32 -28.66 22.15
CA GLY A 752 0.14 -29.51 22.03
C GLY A 752 -0.98 -29.25 23.05
N ALA A 753 -0.79 -28.32 24.00
CA ALA A 753 -1.78 -28.04 25.03
C ALA A 753 -1.69 -26.62 25.63
N VAL A 754 -2.83 -26.12 26.12
CA VAL A 754 -2.94 -24.96 27.00
C VAL A 754 -3.33 -25.46 28.40
N ASP A 755 -2.33 -25.64 29.26
CA ASP A 755 -2.52 -26.12 30.64
C ASP A 755 -1.39 -25.64 31.58
N GLU A 756 -1.42 -26.09 32.84
CA GLU A 756 -0.42 -25.71 33.85
C GLU A 756 1.02 -26.05 33.44
N SER A 757 1.23 -27.11 32.65
CA SER A 757 2.56 -27.54 32.22
C SER A 757 3.16 -26.63 31.14
N THR A 758 2.31 -25.92 30.40
CA THR A 758 2.71 -25.02 29.30
C THR A 758 2.67 -23.53 29.70
N GLY A 759 2.40 -23.23 30.97
CA GLY A 759 2.42 -21.87 31.53
C GLY A 759 1.05 -21.29 31.85
N ALA A 760 -0.04 -22.03 31.59
CA ALA A 760 -1.39 -21.60 31.90
C ALA A 760 -1.72 -21.83 33.40
N VAL A 761 -1.11 -21.02 34.27
CA VAL A 761 -1.26 -21.11 35.73
C VAL A 761 -1.23 -19.74 36.38
N LYS A 762 -1.97 -19.55 37.49
CA LYS A 762 -1.77 -18.42 38.41
C LYS A 762 -0.63 -18.76 39.35
N ASP A 763 0.52 -18.13 39.16
CA ASP A 763 1.73 -18.39 39.92
C ASP A 763 2.08 -17.24 40.88
N GLY A 764 1.17 -16.27 41.03
CA GLY A 764 1.32 -15.14 41.91
C GLY A 764 2.28 -14.09 41.36
N ARG A 765 2.43 -13.97 40.03
CA ARG A 765 3.23 -12.90 39.42
C ARG A 765 2.62 -11.52 39.62
N VAL A 766 1.31 -11.41 39.80
CA VAL A 766 0.66 -10.19 40.29
C VAL A 766 -0.18 -10.53 41.52
N GLN A 767 0.21 -9.99 42.68
CA GLN A 767 -0.56 -10.13 43.92
C GLN A 767 -1.26 -8.82 44.27
N ILE A 768 -2.44 -8.91 44.85
CA ILE A 768 -3.22 -7.72 45.23
C ILE A 768 -3.53 -7.80 46.71
N ILE A 769 -3.20 -6.72 47.41
CA ILE A 769 -3.48 -6.58 48.83
C ILE A 769 -4.20 -5.25 49.11
N PRO A 770 -5.03 -5.17 50.16
CA PRO A 770 -5.74 -3.94 50.55
C PRO A 770 -4.82 -2.75 50.84
#